data_AF-A0A954MCD2-F1
#
_entry.id   AF-A0A954MCD2-F1
#
_cell.length_a   1.000
_cell.length_b   1.000
_cell.length_c   1.000
_cell.angle_alpha   90.00
_cell.angle_beta   90.00
_cell.angle_gamma   90.00
#
_symmetry.space_group_name_H-M   'P 1'
#
loop_
_entity.id
_entity.type
_entity.pdbx_description
1 polymer ?
#
loop_
_entity_poly.entity_id
_entity_poly.type
_entity_poly.pdbx_seq_one_letter_code
_entity_poly.pdbx_strand_id
1 'polypeptide(L)'
;MSTNICRTMLPAMSPEPLPFHRDQHFHNLRRWLKMEGEAELDRLEQRRRLQSTTNAERSGETLLDLVIRGHSTGLGGRYLLTLQKRRSDVRMPWHRFRVGSPVILSPNGDASGASLAGVVSGRQMDSVEIAVDDWPEGDRFRLDLSPDEVTRKRQLAAIECAEEASRRHAQLRDILLLDREPSFRSNVSIPDISGLNASQQAAVEFAASANDIAIIHGPPGTGKTTTVVEVIRQAVAAGQRVLACAPSNTGVDNLLERLAAAGESVVRLGHPARVLDSVRRHTLDVLVQEHELHAVIADMLREAEDLERRADRYTRARPAPGQKYQQRQEARELKRHARMLERQAIRDILATASVICATVSFDFSILEDEKADRKGRGTSTDPMFDLLVIDEACQSVEPGCWVPLKYAGRLVLAGDHCQLPPTILSVPAAREGYAVSLMQRLVEHYGEQVTRLLTVQYRMHEQIMQFSSQQFYDASLQAHESVRHHTLHDLPRFQSDADHSHPVTFIDTAGAGWEEQQEPEGLSRLNPEEGTLVLSQVRELISSGLHPSDIAVIAPYAAQVRWLRDHCEFDALEIDTVDGFQGREKEAVVMCTVRSNSSGEVGFLSDARRMNVALTRARRRLIVIGDSATLGNDEFLASMLQWFEESGAYRTVWDLQP
;
A
#
# COMPACT_ATOMS: atom_id res chain seq x y z
N MET A 1 -1.54 36.58 19.89
CA MET A 1 -2.82 36.30 19.21
C MET A 1 -2.57 35.24 18.15
N SER A 2 -2.25 34.01 18.58
CA SER A 2 -1.79 32.95 17.69
C SER A 2 -2.34 31.64 18.23
N THR A 3 -3.58 31.34 17.86
CA THR A 3 -4.31 30.13 18.27
C THR A 3 -5.26 29.76 17.13
N ASN A 4 -5.24 28.49 16.74
CA ASN A 4 -6.24 27.79 15.91
C ASN A 4 -6.15 27.95 14.38
N ILE A 5 -5.04 27.55 13.75
CA ILE A 5 -5.01 27.29 12.29
C ILE A 5 -5.02 25.78 11.97
N CYS A 6 -4.48 24.90 12.84
CA CYS A 6 -4.45 23.46 12.56
C CYS A 6 -5.71 22.67 12.97
N ARG A 7 -6.67 23.25 13.69
CA ARG A 7 -7.86 22.52 14.18
C ARG A 7 -9.01 22.43 13.17
N THR A 8 -8.93 23.13 12.04
CA THR A 8 -10.03 23.24 11.07
C THR A 8 -9.91 22.32 9.84
N MET A 9 -8.84 21.52 9.71
CA MET A 9 -8.58 20.74 8.48
C MET A 9 -9.42 19.47 8.32
N LEU A 10 -10.18 19.06 9.34
CA LEU A 10 -10.97 17.82 9.28
C LEU A 10 -12.38 18.10 9.81
N PRO A 11 -13.45 17.75 9.07
CA PRO A 11 -14.80 17.75 9.62
C PRO A 11 -14.85 16.88 10.88
N ALA A 12 -15.75 17.18 11.83
CA ALA A 12 -15.84 16.49 13.11
C ALA A 12 -16.04 14.97 12.90
N MET A 13 -14.96 14.19 12.96
CA MET A 13 -15.00 12.74 12.84
C MET A 13 -15.16 12.10 14.23
N SER A 14 -15.62 10.84 14.23
CA SER A 14 -15.62 9.81 15.29
C SER A 14 -14.69 10.08 16.50
N PRO A 15 -15.02 9.61 17.73
CA PRO A 15 -14.60 10.22 19.00
C PRO A 15 -13.13 10.66 18.99
N GLU A 16 -12.90 11.92 19.37
CA GLU A 16 -11.56 12.50 19.43
C GLU A 16 -10.58 11.51 20.08
N PRO A 17 -9.44 11.21 19.43
CA PRO A 17 -8.46 10.30 20.00
C PRO A 17 -8.01 10.80 21.36
N LEU A 18 -7.62 9.88 22.24
CA LEU A 18 -7.13 10.25 23.56
C LEU A 18 -5.94 11.22 23.44
N PRO A 19 -5.83 12.21 24.36
CA PRO A 19 -4.75 13.18 24.31
C PRO A 19 -3.39 12.46 24.33
N PHE A 20 -2.45 12.97 23.52
CA PHE A 20 -1.12 12.41 23.42
C PHE A 20 -0.37 12.53 24.75
N HIS A 21 0.03 11.39 25.32
CA HIS A 21 0.79 11.29 26.57
C HIS A 21 2.17 10.72 26.30
N ARG A 22 3.20 11.58 26.42
CA ARG A 22 4.59 11.29 26.06
C ARG A 22 5.15 10.05 26.77
N ASP A 23 5.04 10.03 28.10
CA ASP A 23 5.59 8.96 28.95
C ASP A 23 4.91 7.60 28.74
N GLN A 24 3.72 7.59 28.15
CA GLN A 24 2.93 6.38 27.90
C GLN A 24 2.87 6.02 26.41
N HIS A 25 3.48 6.82 25.53
CA HIS A 25 3.26 6.66 24.09
C HIS A 25 3.69 5.30 23.57
N PHE A 26 4.92 4.87 23.87
CA PHE A 26 5.40 3.55 23.46
C PHE A 26 4.68 2.40 24.17
N HIS A 27 4.18 2.62 25.40
CA HIS A 27 3.31 1.66 26.07
C HIS A 27 1.99 1.49 25.32
N ASN A 28 1.37 2.60 24.91
CA ASN A 28 0.13 2.62 24.13
C ASN A 28 0.32 1.97 22.75
N LEU A 29 1.41 2.29 22.04
CA LEU A 29 1.74 1.65 20.76
C LEU A 29 1.82 0.12 20.88
N ARG A 30 2.48 -0.40 21.93
CA ARG A 30 2.56 -1.84 22.21
C ARG A 30 1.21 -2.46 22.54
N ARG A 31 0.38 -1.77 23.34
CA ARG A 31 -0.97 -2.19 23.68
C ARG A 31 -1.87 -2.24 22.44
N TRP A 32 -1.83 -1.23 21.58
CA TRP A 32 -2.60 -1.18 20.34
C TRP A 32 -2.17 -2.24 19.33
N LEU A 33 -0.87 -2.49 19.17
CA LEU A 33 -0.36 -3.59 18.35
C LEU A 33 -0.87 -4.96 18.81
N LYS A 34 -0.96 -5.16 20.14
CA LYS A 34 -1.53 -6.38 20.72
C LYS A 34 -3.02 -6.49 20.42
N MET A 35 -3.80 -5.45 20.66
CA MET A 35 -5.23 -5.41 20.35
C MET A 35 -5.53 -5.67 18.87
N GLU A 36 -4.70 -5.12 17.98
CA GLU A 36 -4.83 -5.34 16.54
C GLU A 36 -4.57 -6.81 16.17
N GLY A 37 -3.52 -7.43 16.75
CA GLY A 37 -3.25 -8.85 16.57
C GLY A 37 -4.36 -9.75 17.10
N GLU A 38 -4.95 -9.42 18.25
CA GLU A 38 -6.11 -10.13 18.81
C GLU A 38 -7.33 -10.00 17.89
N ALA A 39 -7.63 -8.79 17.39
CA ALA A 39 -8.73 -8.56 16.45
C ALA A 39 -8.55 -9.29 15.11
N GLU A 40 -7.31 -9.37 14.61
CA GLU A 40 -6.97 -10.13 13.40
C GLU A 40 -7.22 -11.64 13.59
N LEU A 41 -6.78 -12.19 14.72
CA LEU A 41 -7.02 -13.59 15.09
C LEU A 41 -8.51 -13.89 15.25
N ASP A 42 -9.24 -13.07 16.01
CA ASP A 42 -10.69 -13.22 16.22
C ASP A 42 -11.46 -13.19 14.89
N ARG A 43 -11.11 -12.26 13.99
CA ARG A 43 -11.73 -12.14 12.67
C ARG A 43 -11.48 -13.40 11.83
N LEU A 44 -10.27 -13.95 11.87
CA LEU A 44 -9.93 -15.18 11.16
C LEU A 44 -10.67 -16.39 11.76
N GLU A 45 -10.76 -16.50 13.08
CA GLU A 45 -11.51 -17.57 13.74
C GLU A 45 -13.01 -17.52 13.42
N GLN A 46 -13.64 -16.35 13.51
CA GLN A 46 -15.05 -16.17 13.16
C GLN A 46 -15.30 -16.59 11.71
N ARG A 47 -14.41 -16.22 10.80
CA ARG A 47 -14.50 -16.60 9.38
C ARG A 47 -14.30 -18.08 9.16
N ARG A 48 -13.32 -18.72 9.83
CA ARG A 48 -13.13 -20.18 9.77
C ARG A 48 -14.37 -20.94 10.22
N ARG A 49 -15.09 -20.44 11.24
CA ARG A 49 -16.36 -21.04 11.72
C ARG A 49 -17.47 -20.90 10.66
N LEU A 50 -17.59 -19.74 10.03
CA LEU A 50 -18.57 -19.47 8.96
C LEU A 50 -18.29 -20.27 7.67
N GLN A 51 -17.02 -20.52 7.36
CA GLN A 51 -16.56 -21.22 6.14
C GLN A 51 -16.63 -22.76 6.22
N SER A 52 -17.28 -23.33 7.25
CA SER A 52 -17.44 -24.79 7.44
C SER A 52 -18.49 -25.44 6.52
N THR A 53 -18.97 -24.74 5.50
CA THR A 53 -19.94 -25.24 4.52
C THR A 53 -19.50 -24.91 3.08
N THR A 54 -20.19 -25.49 2.11
CA THR A 54 -19.88 -25.77 0.68
C THR A 54 -19.29 -24.64 -0.19
N ASN A 55 -18.95 -23.46 0.35
CA ASN A 55 -18.56 -22.24 -0.37
C ASN A 55 -17.36 -21.46 0.26
N ALA A 56 -16.42 -22.11 0.97
CA ALA A 56 -15.30 -21.40 1.63
C ALA A 56 -14.48 -20.46 0.72
N GLU A 57 -14.41 -20.77 -0.58
CA GLU A 57 -13.67 -19.98 -1.57
C GLU A 57 -14.37 -18.68 -1.99
N ARG A 58 -15.69 -18.52 -1.76
CA ARG A 58 -16.44 -17.30 -2.15
C ARG A 58 -15.90 -16.02 -1.49
N SER A 59 -15.38 -16.16 -0.28
CA SER A 59 -14.76 -15.05 0.46
C SER A 59 -13.50 -14.50 -0.23
N GLY A 60 -12.85 -15.35 -1.05
CA GLY A 60 -11.55 -15.13 -1.64
C GLY A 60 -10.36 -15.29 -0.67
N GLU A 61 -10.58 -15.67 0.59
CA GLU A 61 -9.53 -15.73 1.61
C GLU A 61 -8.97 -17.14 1.85
N THR A 62 -9.61 -18.13 1.24
CA THR A 62 -9.23 -19.54 1.28
C THR A 62 -9.27 -20.09 -0.13
N LEU A 63 -8.28 -20.89 -0.49
CA LEU A 63 -8.27 -21.73 -1.68
C LEU A 63 -8.18 -23.19 -1.26
N LEU A 64 -9.01 -24.03 -1.86
CA LEU A 64 -9.15 -25.46 -1.57
C LEU A 64 -8.74 -26.32 -2.78
N ASP A 65 -8.44 -27.59 -2.51
CA ASP A 65 -8.09 -28.60 -3.52
C ASP A 65 -6.93 -28.18 -4.43
N LEU A 66 -5.90 -27.60 -3.81
CA LEU A 66 -4.66 -27.20 -4.47
C LEU A 66 -3.67 -28.35 -4.55
N VAL A 67 -2.88 -28.39 -5.62
CA VAL A 67 -1.75 -29.32 -5.80
C VAL A 67 -0.52 -28.56 -6.25
N ILE A 68 0.67 -29.04 -5.87
CA ILE A 68 1.95 -28.48 -6.31
C ILE A 68 2.21 -28.94 -7.75
N ARG A 69 2.39 -28.00 -8.68
CA ARG A 69 2.65 -28.26 -10.10
C ARG A 69 4.08 -27.93 -10.52
N GLY A 70 4.75 -27.07 -9.76
CA GLY A 70 6.14 -26.69 -9.98
C GLY A 70 6.77 -26.24 -8.67
N HIS A 71 8.10 -26.30 -8.60
CA HIS A 71 8.86 -25.69 -7.54
C HIS A 71 10.21 -25.19 -8.02
N SER A 72 10.77 -24.20 -7.32
CA SER A 72 12.15 -23.72 -7.50
C SER A 72 12.74 -23.25 -6.16
N THR A 73 14.05 -22.97 -6.13
CA THR A 73 14.76 -22.49 -4.93
C THR A 73 14.95 -20.97 -5.04
N GLY A 74 14.42 -20.22 -4.07
CA GLY A 74 14.57 -18.76 -3.97
C GLY A 74 15.76 -18.31 -3.10
N LEU A 75 15.95 -16.99 -2.98
CA LEU A 75 16.98 -16.40 -2.10
C LEU A 75 16.85 -16.91 -0.65
N GLY A 76 17.99 -17.09 0.01
CA GLY A 76 18.03 -17.61 1.38
C GLY A 76 17.71 -19.10 1.52
N GLY A 77 17.50 -19.81 0.39
CA GLY A 77 17.24 -21.25 0.36
C GLY A 77 15.78 -21.64 0.60
N ARG A 78 14.83 -20.73 0.37
CA ARG A 78 13.39 -20.98 0.47
C ARG A 78 12.86 -21.77 -0.73
N TYR A 79 11.81 -22.56 -0.54
CA TYR A 79 11.09 -23.21 -1.63
C TYR A 79 10.02 -22.27 -2.19
N LEU A 80 10.05 -22.02 -3.49
CA LEU A 80 8.97 -21.38 -4.24
C LEU A 80 8.08 -22.48 -4.82
N LEU A 81 6.83 -22.57 -4.38
CA LEU A 81 5.89 -23.62 -4.76
C LEU A 81 4.76 -23.04 -5.62
N THR A 82 4.59 -23.56 -6.83
CA THR A 82 3.48 -23.19 -7.73
C THR A 82 2.27 -24.08 -7.46
N LEU A 83 1.20 -23.51 -6.90
CA LEU A 83 -0.04 -24.19 -6.55
C LEU A 83 -1.12 -23.93 -7.60
N GLN A 84 -1.80 -24.99 -8.03
CA GLN A 84 -2.94 -24.92 -8.96
C GLN A 84 -4.11 -25.77 -8.48
N LYS A 85 -5.30 -25.51 -9.04
CA LYS A 85 -6.44 -26.41 -8.89
C LYS A 85 -6.09 -27.81 -9.40
N ARG A 86 -6.49 -28.82 -8.64
CA ARG A 86 -6.25 -30.23 -9.00
C ARG A 86 -6.80 -30.59 -10.39
N ARG A 87 -8.00 -30.08 -10.69
CA ARG A 87 -8.68 -30.21 -11.97
C ARG A 87 -8.27 -29.07 -12.88
N SER A 88 -7.64 -29.39 -14.02
CA SER A 88 -7.12 -28.39 -14.97
C SER A 88 -8.20 -27.61 -15.73
N ASP A 89 -9.44 -28.11 -15.74
CA ASP A 89 -10.62 -27.45 -16.31
C ASP A 89 -11.23 -26.40 -15.36
N VAL A 90 -10.84 -26.40 -14.08
CA VAL A 90 -11.35 -25.46 -13.07
C VAL A 90 -10.39 -24.28 -12.95
N ARG A 91 -10.84 -23.09 -13.36
CA ARG A 91 -10.09 -21.85 -13.13
C ARG A 91 -9.99 -21.55 -11.64
N MET A 92 -8.92 -20.83 -11.25
CA MET A 92 -8.82 -20.29 -9.91
C MET A 92 -10.02 -19.36 -9.63
N PRO A 93 -10.75 -19.55 -8.53
CA PRO A 93 -11.84 -18.66 -8.17
C PRO A 93 -11.29 -17.27 -7.80
N TRP A 94 -12.15 -16.25 -7.81
CA TRP A 94 -11.75 -14.93 -7.34
C TRP A 94 -11.21 -15.00 -5.91
N HIS A 95 -10.06 -14.37 -5.67
CA HIS A 95 -9.42 -14.43 -4.38
C HIS A 95 -8.62 -13.17 -4.01
N ARG A 96 -8.40 -13.00 -2.70
CA ARG A 96 -7.72 -11.87 -2.07
C ARG A 96 -6.22 -12.11 -1.86
N PHE A 97 -5.69 -13.31 -2.17
CA PHE A 97 -4.25 -13.57 -2.16
C PHE A 97 -3.52 -12.62 -3.13
N ARG A 98 -2.81 -11.65 -2.57
CA ARG A 98 -1.95 -10.71 -3.28
C ARG A 98 -0.51 -11.15 -3.05
N VAL A 99 0.39 -10.88 -4.00
CA VAL A 99 1.81 -11.09 -3.73
C VAL A 99 2.20 -10.18 -2.57
N GLY A 100 2.66 -10.76 -1.46
CA GLY A 100 2.45 -10.03 -0.20
C GLY A 100 1.94 -10.87 0.94
N SER A 101 0.85 -11.56 0.65
CA SER A 101 -0.03 -12.09 1.66
C SER A 101 0.69 -13.16 2.48
N PRO A 102 0.78 -13.00 3.81
CA PRO A 102 1.12 -14.11 4.68
C PRO A 102 0.01 -15.17 4.54
N VAL A 103 0.44 -16.41 4.39
CA VAL A 103 -0.44 -17.53 4.14
C VAL A 103 -0.01 -18.72 4.99
N ILE A 104 -0.97 -19.59 5.26
CA ILE A 104 -0.72 -20.91 5.81
C ILE A 104 -1.12 -21.93 4.75
N LEU A 105 -0.17 -22.80 4.40
CA LEU A 105 -0.41 -23.98 3.59
C LEU A 105 -0.64 -25.16 4.53
N SER A 106 -1.79 -25.82 4.42
CA SER A 106 -2.15 -26.99 5.23
C SER A 106 -2.58 -28.16 4.33
N PRO A 107 -2.36 -29.42 4.73
CA PRO A 107 -2.90 -30.57 4.00
C PRO A 107 -4.43 -30.55 3.97
N ASN A 108 -5.04 -30.85 2.83
CA ASN A 108 -6.49 -30.85 2.67
C ASN A 108 -7.06 -32.18 3.24
N GLY A 109 -7.71 -32.13 4.40
CA GLY A 109 -8.45 -33.27 4.97
C GLY A 109 -8.07 -33.71 6.40
N ASP A 110 -6.98 -33.19 6.97
CA ASP A 110 -6.58 -33.50 8.35
C ASP A 110 -6.20 -32.22 9.11
N ALA A 111 -6.91 -31.93 10.20
CA ALA A 111 -6.59 -30.84 11.12
C ALA A 111 -5.31 -31.10 11.95
N SER A 112 -4.62 -32.22 11.71
CA SER A 112 -3.42 -32.69 12.41
C SER A 112 -2.14 -32.63 11.57
N GLY A 113 -2.22 -32.27 10.28
CA GLY A 113 -1.05 -32.08 9.43
C GLY A 113 -0.27 -30.82 9.80
N ALA A 114 1.06 -30.90 9.79
CA ALA A 114 1.93 -29.74 10.04
C ALA A 114 1.62 -28.64 9.02
N SER A 115 1.14 -27.50 9.52
CA SER A 115 0.82 -26.33 8.71
C SER A 115 2.10 -25.54 8.47
N LEU A 116 2.33 -25.09 7.25
CA LEU A 116 3.50 -24.32 6.89
C LEU A 116 3.13 -22.86 6.67
N ALA A 117 3.79 -21.99 7.44
CA ALA A 117 3.74 -20.56 7.19
C ALA A 117 4.50 -20.25 5.90
N GLY A 118 3.89 -19.42 5.07
CA GLY A 118 4.45 -19.02 3.81
C GLY A 118 4.00 -17.62 3.44
N VAL A 119 4.48 -17.19 2.29
CA VAL A 119 4.18 -15.87 1.75
C VAL A 119 3.86 -16.03 0.27
N VAL A 120 2.76 -15.44 -0.20
CA VAL A 120 2.47 -15.43 -1.64
C VAL A 120 3.60 -14.70 -2.36
N SER A 121 4.28 -15.45 -3.23
CA SER A 121 5.45 -15.07 -4.01
C SER A 121 5.12 -14.90 -5.49
N GLY A 122 3.89 -15.13 -5.94
CA GLY A 122 3.51 -14.90 -7.33
C GLY A 122 2.04 -15.24 -7.58
N ARG A 123 1.47 -14.68 -8.65
CA ARG A 123 0.10 -15.00 -9.07
C ARG A 123 0.00 -15.00 -10.59
N GLN A 124 -0.62 -16.04 -11.13
CA GLN A 124 -1.05 -16.11 -12.52
C GLN A 124 -2.58 -16.30 -12.57
N MET A 125 -3.17 -16.35 -13.76
CA MET A 125 -4.63 -16.52 -13.91
C MET A 125 -5.14 -17.85 -13.32
N ASP A 126 -4.31 -18.89 -13.29
CA ASP A 126 -4.67 -20.25 -12.90
C ASP A 126 -3.80 -20.82 -11.76
N SER A 127 -2.83 -20.06 -11.26
CA SER A 127 -1.89 -20.49 -10.23
C SER A 127 -1.56 -19.42 -9.21
N VAL A 128 -1.23 -19.87 -8.00
CA VAL A 128 -0.67 -19.03 -6.93
C VAL A 128 0.68 -19.64 -6.55
N GLU A 129 1.72 -18.81 -6.57
CA GLU A 129 3.04 -19.22 -6.10
C GLU A 129 3.25 -18.74 -4.65
N ILE A 130 3.81 -19.60 -3.80
CA ILE A 130 4.13 -19.26 -2.42
C ILE A 130 5.59 -19.59 -2.09
N ALA A 131 6.23 -18.76 -1.28
CA ALA A 131 7.52 -19.02 -0.68
C ALA A 131 7.33 -19.63 0.72
N VAL A 132 7.94 -20.77 0.98
CA VAL A 132 7.94 -21.47 2.27
C VAL A 132 9.36 -21.88 2.67
N ASP A 133 9.64 -21.96 3.97
CA ASP A 133 10.97 -22.33 4.47
C ASP A 133 11.24 -23.84 4.38
N ASP A 134 10.18 -24.67 4.44
CA ASP A 134 10.26 -26.13 4.41
C ASP A 134 9.32 -26.74 3.36
N TRP A 135 9.63 -27.97 2.93
CA TRP A 135 8.79 -28.71 1.98
C TRP A 135 7.50 -29.23 2.64
N PRO A 136 6.31 -29.01 2.05
CA PRO A 136 5.04 -29.46 2.64
C PRO A 136 4.81 -30.96 2.53
N GLU A 137 4.26 -31.54 3.60
CA GLU A 137 3.83 -32.94 3.63
C GLU A 137 2.41 -33.09 3.07
N GLY A 138 2.21 -34.03 2.14
CA GLY A 138 0.92 -34.35 1.55
C GLY A 138 0.82 -34.06 0.04
N ASP A 139 -0.30 -34.47 -0.56
CA ASP A 139 -0.52 -34.36 -2.02
C ASP A 139 -1.58 -33.32 -2.39
N ARG A 140 -2.39 -32.88 -1.42
CA ARG A 140 -3.45 -31.90 -1.61
C ARG A 140 -3.41 -30.89 -0.50
N PHE A 141 -3.62 -29.64 -0.87
CA PHE A 141 -3.44 -28.52 0.03
C PHE A 141 -4.63 -27.59 0.06
N ARG A 142 -4.76 -26.95 1.20
CA ARG A 142 -5.57 -25.77 1.46
C ARG A 142 -4.62 -24.61 1.73
N LEU A 143 -4.93 -23.45 1.15
CA LEU A 143 -4.19 -22.22 1.38
C LEU A 143 -5.14 -21.22 2.04
N ASP A 144 -4.75 -20.71 3.21
CA ASP A 144 -5.49 -19.69 3.95
C ASP A 144 -4.65 -18.43 4.12
N LEU A 145 -5.29 -17.26 4.11
CA LEU A 145 -4.64 -16.05 4.62
C LEU A 145 -4.32 -16.21 6.12
N SER A 146 -3.12 -15.78 6.51
CA SER A 146 -2.61 -15.85 7.88
C SER A 146 -2.50 -14.46 8.49
N PRO A 147 -2.52 -14.32 9.84
CA PRO A 147 -2.11 -13.07 10.48
C PRO A 147 -0.66 -12.71 10.12
N ASP A 148 -0.36 -11.41 10.00
CA ASP A 148 1.01 -10.93 9.76
C ASP A 148 1.80 -10.77 11.07
N GLU A 149 2.15 -11.90 11.71
CA GLU A 149 2.93 -11.88 12.95
C GLU A 149 4.36 -11.35 12.76
N VAL A 150 4.94 -11.53 11.57
CA VAL A 150 6.32 -11.12 11.28
C VAL A 150 6.43 -9.60 11.29
N THR A 151 5.52 -8.90 10.62
CA THR A 151 5.47 -7.43 10.64
C THR A 151 5.28 -6.91 12.07
N ARG A 152 4.40 -7.53 12.85
CA ARG A 152 4.14 -7.13 14.25
C ARG A 152 5.37 -7.28 15.13
N LYS A 153 6.10 -8.41 15.03
CA LYS A 153 7.35 -8.63 15.77
C LYS A 153 8.41 -7.58 15.43
N ARG A 154 8.53 -7.19 14.16
CA ARG A 154 9.45 -6.13 13.72
C ARG A 154 9.07 -4.76 14.29
N GLN A 155 7.79 -4.43 14.27
CA GLN A 155 7.28 -3.18 14.84
C GLN A 155 7.53 -3.10 16.36
N LEU A 156 7.31 -4.20 17.10
CA LEU A 156 7.62 -4.28 18.53
C LEU A 156 9.12 -4.09 18.79
N ALA A 157 9.98 -4.80 18.06
CA ALA A 157 11.44 -4.66 18.20
C ALA A 157 11.92 -3.24 17.84
N ALA A 158 11.27 -2.57 16.88
CA ALA A 158 11.59 -1.18 16.54
C ALA A 158 11.19 -0.20 17.65
N ILE A 159 10.05 -0.42 18.30
CA ILE A 159 9.62 0.36 19.48
C ILE A 159 10.64 0.18 20.63
N GLU A 160 11.02 -1.05 20.94
CA GLU A 160 12.03 -1.34 21.98
C GLU A 160 13.37 -0.66 21.66
N CYS A 161 13.80 -0.73 20.39
CA CYS A 161 15.02 -0.06 19.94
C CYS A 161 14.94 1.47 20.04
N ALA A 162 13.76 2.06 19.84
CA ALA A 162 13.53 3.48 20.00
C ALA A 162 13.56 3.88 21.49
N GLU A 163 12.99 3.09 22.39
CA GLU A 163 13.04 3.35 23.83
C GLU A 163 14.48 3.38 24.36
N GLU A 164 15.29 2.42 23.92
CA GLU A 164 16.71 2.30 24.31
C GLU A 164 17.65 3.11 23.41
N ALA A 165 17.10 3.97 22.54
CA ALA A 165 17.86 4.73 21.56
C ALA A 165 18.95 5.58 22.22
N SER A 166 20.08 5.71 21.52
CA SER A 166 21.16 6.61 21.89
C SER A 166 21.56 7.49 20.72
N ARG A 167 22.29 8.58 21.00
CA ARG A 167 22.87 9.48 20.00
C ARG A 167 21.81 10.01 19.02
N ARG A 168 22.03 9.89 17.70
CA ARG A 168 21.18 10.50 16.68
C ARG A 168 19.76 9.93 16.70
N HIS A 169 19.61 8.63 16.93
CA HIS A 169 18.29 8.00 16.99
C HIS A 169 17.47 8.51 18.19
N ALA A 170 18.12 8.74 19.34
CA ALA A 170 17.47 9.36 20.50
C ALA A 170 17.02 10.80 20.20
N GLN A 171 17.84 11.60 19.50
CA GLN A 171 17.45 12.96 19.14
C GLN A 171 16.22 12.99 18.23
N LEU A 172 16.18 12.13 17.20
CA LEU A 172 15.01 12.01 16.34
C LEU A 172 13.80 11.54 17.15
N ARG A 173 13.98 10.53 18.01
CA ARG A 173 12.91 10.05 18.89
C ARG A 173 12.34 11.18 19.75
N ASP A 174 13.18 11.94 20.44
CA ASP A 174 12.75 13.00 21.35
C ASP A 174 11.99 14.09 20.56
N ILE A 175 12.36 14.38 19.31
CA ILE A 175 11.59 15.27 18.43
C ILE A 175 10.25 14.65 18.05
N LEU A 176 10.22 13.37 17.66
CA LEU A 176 8.97 12.69 17.30
C LEU A 176 8.03 12.50 18.50
N LEU A 177 8.55 12.46 19.73
CA LEU A 177 7.79 12.43 20.99
C LEU A 177 7.48 13.83 21.54
N LEU A 178 7.88 14.89 20.82
CA LEU A 178 7.62 16.30 21.16
C LEU A 178 8.41 16.81 22.38
N ASP A 179 9.45 16.09 22.80
CA ASP A 179 10.37 16.44 23.89
C ASP A 179 11.50 17.37 23.44
N ARG A 180 11.66 17.54 22.13
CA ARG A 180 12.65 18.42 21.53
C ARG A 180 12.10 19.11 20.28
N GLU A 181 12.50 20.35 20.08
CA GLU A 181 12.15 21.10 18.86
C GLU A 181 13.01 20.67 17.66
N PRO A 182 12.42 20.57 16.45
CA PRO A 182 13.16 20.34 15.21
C PRO A 182 13.97 21.58 14.84
N SER A 183 15.09 21.37 14.14
CA SER A 183 15.99 22.43 13.72
C SER A 183 16.20 22.47 12.21
N PHE A 184 16.51 23.68 11.71
CA PHE A 184 16.69 23.96 10.27
C PHE A 184 17.97 24.75 10.04
N ARG A 185 18.64 24.52 8.91
CA ARG A 185 19.83 25.26 8.49
C ARG A 185 19.43 26.46 7.65
N SER A 186 20.14 27.58 7.82
CA SER A 186 20.07 28.71 6.89
C SER A 186 20.93 28.43 5.66
N ASN A 187 20.51 28.98 4.50
CA ASN A 187 21.25 28.98 3.23
C ASN A 187 21.65 27.59 2.71
N VAL A 188 20.65 26.78 2.31
CA VAL A 188 20.91 25.56 1.53
C VAL A 188 21.04 25.93 0.05
N SER A 189 22.19 25.63 -0.55
CA SER A 189 22.34 25.69 -2.00
C SER A 189 21.78 24.42 -2.60
N ILE A 190 20.76 24.55 -3.44
CA ILE A 190 20.17 23.44 -4.17
C ILE A 190 20.46 23.65 -5.65
N PRO A 191 20.91 22.61 -6.38
CA PRO A 191 20.91 22.55 -7.83
C PRO A 191 19.58 23.04 -8.46
N ASP A 192 19.60 23.31 -9.77
CA ASP A 192 18.45 23.85 -10.48
C ASP A 192 17.20 22.94 -10.37
N ILE A 193 16.13 23.51 -9.82
CA ILE A 193 14.80 22.90 -9.66
C ILE A 193 13.71 23.67 -10.43
N SER A 194 14.10 24.45 -11.44
CA SER A 194 13.19 25.29 -12.24
C SER A 194 12.06 24.53 -12.96
N GLY A 195 12.20 23.22 -13.16
CA GLY A 195 11.15 22.36 -13.71
C GLY A 195 9.96 22.10 -12.76
N LEU A 196 10.08 22.46 -11.48
CA LEU A 196 9.02 22.34 -10.48
C LEU A 196 8.21 23.64 -10.36
N ASN A 197 6.96 23.55 -9.91
CA ASN A 197 6.19 24.75 -9.57
C ASN A 197 6.62 25.34 -8.21
N ALA A 198 6.22 26.58 -7.92
CA ALA A 198 6.65 27.30 -6.70
C ALA A 198 6.39 26.54 -5.38
N SER A 199 5.24 25.87 -5.24
CA SER A 199 4.92 25.12 -4.01
C SER A 199 5.82 23.88 -3.84
N GLN A 200 6.16 23.23 -4.95
CA GLN A 200 7.08 22.09 -4.97
C GLN A 200 8.52 22.54 -4.72
N GLN A 201 8.97 23.64 -5.32
CA GLN A 201 10.29 24.22 -5.08
C GLN A 201 10.47 24.56 -3.59
N ALA A 202 9.49 25.26 -3.00
CA ALA A 202 9.51 25.59 -1.58
C ALA A 202 9.53 24.35 -0.67
N ALA A 203 8.84 23.27 -1.06
CA ALA A 203 8.87 22.00 -0.34
C ALA A 203 10.25 21.32 -0.41
N VAL A 204 10.88 21.31 -1.58
CA VAL A 204 12.24 20.76 -1.77
C VAL A 204 13.27 21.56 -0.97
N GLU A 205 13.22 22.88 -1.07
CA GLU A 205 14.09 23.79 -0.31
C GLU A 205 13.97 23.59 1.20
N PHE A 206 12.73 23.52 1.67
CA PHE A 206 12.44 23.31 3.07
C PHE A 206 12.94 21.93 3.55
N ALA A 207 12.67 20.86 2.81
CA ALA A 207 13.14 19.52 3.14
C ALA A 207 14.66 19.43 3.17
N ALA A 208 15.35 20.11 2.26
CA ALA A 208 16.81 20.15 2.25
C ALA A 208 17.38 20.93 3.45
N SER A 209 16.67 21.97 3.93
CA SER A 209 17.04 22.78 5.10
C SER A 209 16.86 22.07 6.45
N ALA A 210 15.97 21.07 6.51
CA ALA A 210 15.71 20.35 7.75
C ALA A 210 16.94 19.57 8.21
N ASN A 211 17.31 19.70 9.48
CA ASN A 211 18.29 18.82 10.12
C ASN A 211 17.64 17.51 10.55
N ASP A 212 16.39 17.59 10.99
CA ASP A 212 15.73 16.53 11.76
C ASP A 212 14.56 15.92 11.01
N ILE A 213 13.53 16.73 10.76
CA ILE A 213 12.31 16.31 10.09
C ILE A 213 11.78 17.40 9.15
N ALA A 214 11.26 16.96 8.00
CA ALA A 214 10.35 17.75 7.17
C ALA A 214 9.17 16.90 6.72
N ILE A 215 8.04 17.56 6.47
CA ILE A 215 6.80 16.95 6.02
C ILE A 215 6.35 17.63 4.73
N ILE A 216 6.11 16.83 3.69
CA ILE A 216 5.52 17.27 2.43
C ILE A 216 4.06 16.81 2.42
N HIS A 217 3.14 17.74 2.63
CA HIS A 217 1.73 17.48 2.50
C HIS A 217 1.33 17.62 1.03
N GLY A 218 1.03 16.49 0.39
CA GLY A 218 0.71 16.42 -1.03
C GLY A 218 -0.72 15.96 -1.30
N PRO A 219 -1.69 16.90 -1.42
CA PRO A 219 -3.06 16.64 -1.86
C PRO A 219 -3.16 15.92 -3.22
N PRO A 220 -4.32 15.37 -3.59
CA PRO A 220 -4.52 14.65 -4.84
C PRO A 220 -4.07 15.44 -6.08
N GLY A 221 -3.28 14.79 -6.95
CA GLY A 221 -2.85 15.38 -8.21
C GLY A 221 -1.75 16.45 -8.11
N THR A 222 -1.22 16.76 -6.93
CA THR A 222 -0.23 17.85 -6.73
C THR A 222 1.21 17.49 -7.08
N GLY A 223 1.45 16.27 -7.56
CA GLY A 223 2.80 15.81 -7.88
C GLY A 223 3.64 15.51 -6.63
N LYS A 224 3.03 15.03 -5.55
CA LYS A 224 3.71 14.59 -4.30
C LYS A 224 4.93 13.72 -4.60
N THR A 225 4.75 12.59 -5.27
CA THR A 225 5.86 11.68 -5.59
C THR A 225 6.91 12.33 -6.49
N THR A 226 6.54 13.28 -7.37
CA THR A 226 7.51 14.05 -8.17
C THR A 226 8.39 14.92 -7.27
N THR A 227 7.78 15.59 -6.30
CA THR A 227 8.48 16.42 -5.30
C THR A 227 9.38 15.57 -4.40
N VAL A 228 8.88 14.41 -3.96
CA VAL A 228 9.64 13.45 -3.15
C VAL A 228 10.87 12.92 -3.89
N VAL A 229 10.69 12.54 -5.16
CA VAL A 229 11.80 12.12 -6.03
C VAL A 229 12.84 13.22 -6.13
N GLU A 230 12.42 14.48 -6.32
CA GLU A 230 13.36 15.60 -6.37
C GLU A 230 14.12 15.79 -5.04
N VAL A 231 13.44 15.71 -3.89
CA VAL A 231 14.13 15.73 -2.57
C VAL A 231 15.21 14.65 -2.48
N ILE A 232 14.92 13.43 -2.95
CA ILE A 232 15.88 12.33 -2.95
C ILE A 232 17.06 12.65 -3.88
N ARG A 233 16.79 13.14 -5.10
CA ARG A 233 17.86 13.51 -6.05
C ARG A 233 18.78 14.59 -5.51
N GLN A 234 18.22 15.61 -4.84
CA GLN A 234 19.01 16.66 -4.23
C GLN A 234 19.87 16.13 -3.07
N ALA A 235 19.36 15.18 -2.29
CA ALA A 235 20.15 14.48 -1.28
C ALA A 235 21.30 13.66 -1.90
N VAL A 236 21.01 12.88 -2.95
CA VAL A 236 22.03 12.08 -3.65
C VAL A 236 23.09 12.98 -4.31
N ALA A 237 22.70 14.07 -4.94
CA ALA A 237 23.60 15.06 -5.51
C ALA A 237 24.52 15.71 -4.46
N ALA A 238 24.04 15.83 -3.21
CA ALA A 238 24.83 16.25 -2.06
C ALA A 238 25.71 15.12 -1.45
N GLY A 239 25.77 13.95 -2.09
CA GLY A 239 26.56 12.79 -1.66
C GLY A 239 25.93 11.97 -0.53
N GLN A 240 24.64 12.16 -0.26
CA GLN A 240 23.93 11.45 0.82
C GLN A 240 23.46 10.07 0.36
N ARG A 241 23.50 9.08 1.28
CA ARG A 241 22.81 7.79 1.08
C ARG A 241 21.36 7.89 1.57
N VAL A 242 20.43 7.43 0.74
CA VAL A 242 19.00 7.56 1.00
C VAL A 242 18.34 6.19 1.17
N LEU A 243 17.52 6.06 2.22
CA LEU A 243 16.54 4.98 2.36
C LEU A 243 15.17 5.53 2.00
N ALA A 244 14.58 5.06 0.91
CA ALA A 244 13.25 5.46 0.47
C ALA A 244 12.24 4.36 0.76
N CYS A 245 11.20 4.68 1.50
CA CYS A 245 10.19 3.74 1.95
C CYS A 245 8.78 4.17 1.60
N ALA A 246 7.87 3.20 1.54
CA ALA A 246 6.44 3.40 1.54
C ALA A 246 5.72 2.24 2.26
N PRO A 247 4.46 2.41 2.71
CA PRO A 247 3.72 1.33 3.36
C PRO A 247 3.32 0.18 2.43
N SER A 248 3.12 0.47 1.14
CA SER A 248 2.68 -0.49 0.13
C SER A 248 3.76 -0.76 -0.92
N ASN A 249 3.76 -1.95 -1.52
CA ASN A 249 4.71 -2.27 -2.60
C ASN A 249 4.53 -1.33 -3.79
N THR A 250 3.29 -1.05 -4.20
CA THR A 250 3.00 -0.10 -5.29
C THR A 250 3.56 1.28 -5.00
N GLY A 251 3.49 1.77 -3.76
CA GLY A 251 4.10 3.04 -3.37
C GLY A 251 5.62 3.04 -3.57
N VAL A 252 6.29 1.96 -3.14
CA VAL A 252 7.75 1.81 -3.32
C VAL A 252 8.11 1.72 -4.80
N ASP A 253 7.37 0.95 -5.58
CA ASP A 253 7.65 0.71 -6.99
C ASP A 253 7.45 1.98 -7.82
N ASN A 254 6.42 2.79 -7.54
CA ASN A 254 6.19 4.09 -8.18
C ASN A 254 7.35 5.07 -7.90
N LEU A 255 7.87 5.08 -6.67
CA LEU A 255 9.00 5.91 -6.29
C LEU A 255 10.29 5.42 -6.99
N LEU A 256 10.53 4.11 -6.98
CA LEU A 256 11.66 3.46 -7.62
C LEU A 256 11.69 3.69 -9.13
N GLU A 257 10.55 3.57 -9.82
CA GLU A 257 10.43 3.77 -11.26
C GLU A 257 10.89 5.19 -11.66
N ARG A 258 10.45 6.20 -10.91
CA ARG A 258 10.81 7.59 -11.16
C ARG A 258 12.28 7.89 -10.84
N LEU A 259 12.82 7.31 -9.77
CA LEU A 259 14.25 7.45 -9.46
C LEU A 259 15.13 6.78 -10.52
N ALA A 260 14.76 5.57 -10.96
CA ALA A 260 15.46 4.86 -12.02
C ALA A 260 15.39 5.64 -13.34
N ALA A 261 14.23 6.19 -13.68
CA ALA A 261 14.07 7.05 -14.87
C ALA A 261 14.89 8.35 -14.78
N ALA A 262 15.13 8.86 -13.58
CA ALA A 262 15.99 10.01 -13.32
C ALA A 262 17.49 9.68 -13.35
N GLY A 263 17.86 8.41 -13.54
CA GLY A 263 19.25 7.95 -13.65
C GLY A 263 19.93 7.64 -12.32
N GLU A 264 19.18 7.54 -11.22
CA GLU A 264 19.76 7.24 -9.90
C GLU A 264 20.12 5.76 -9.75
N SER A 265 21.20 5.48 -9.00
CA SER A 265 21.59 4.12 -8.64
C SER A 265 20.67 3.57 -7.54
N VAL A 266 19.66 2.81 -7.95
CA VAL A 266 18.60 2.32 -7.08
C VAL A 266 18.63 0.81 -6.87
N VAL A 267 18.33 0.37 -5.65
CA VAL A 267 18.11 -1.04 -5.31
C VAL A 267 16.77 -1.21 -4.60
N ARG A 268 15.96 -2.17 -5.06
CA ARG A 268 14.67 -2.52 -4.48
C ARG A 268 14.79 -3.74 -3.57
N LEU A 269 14.56 -3.53 -2.28
CA LEU A 269 14.53 -4.59 -1.26
C LEU A 269 13.11 -5.13 -1.09
N GLY A 270 12.87 -6.35 -1.53
CA GLY A 270 11.58 -7.01 -1.45
C GLY A 270 11.45 -8.07 -2.53
N HIS A 271 10.53 -9.02 -2.32
CA HIS A 271 10.40 -10.16 -3.22
C HIS A 271 10.05 -9.70 -4.66
N PRO A 272 10.75 -10.16 -5.72
CA PRO A 272 10.61 -9.65 -7.09
C PRO A 272 9.21 -9.73 -7.70
N ALA A 273 8.39 -10.65 -7.20
CA ALA A 273 7.02 -10.79 -7.64
C ALA A 273 6.03 -9.78 -7.02
N ARG A 274 6.43 -9.09 -5.95
CA ARG A 274 5.67 -7.97 -5.38
C ARG A 274 5.94 -6.66 -6.10
N VAL A 275 6.78 -6.71 -7.13
CA VAL A 275 7.40 -5.58 -7.79
C VAL A 275 6.85 -5.47 -9.20
N LEU A 276 6.48 -4.25 -9.61
CA LEU A 276 6.07 -3.96 -10.99
C LEU A 276 7.12 -4.47 -12.00
N ASP A 277 6.66 -5.02 -13.13
CA ASP A 277 7.56 -5.57 -14.15
C ASP A 277 8.60 -4.55 -14.64
N SER A 278 8.21 -3.28 -14.74
CA SER A 278 9.10 -2.18 -15.19
C SER A 278 10.31 -1.97 -14.29
N VAL A 279 10.20 -2.32 -13.01
CA VAL A 279 11.25 -2.09 -12.02
C VAL A 279 11.86 -3.37 -11.43
N ARG A 280 11.42 -4.55 -11.91
CA ARG A 280 11.93 -5.86 -11.46
C ARG A 280 13.44 -6.01 -11.62
N ARG A 281 14.03 -5.42 -12.66
CA ARG A 281 15.50 -5.46 -12.88
C ARG A 281 16.31 -4.76 -11.77
N HIS A 282 15.66 -3.93 -10.95
CA HIS A 282 16.31 -3.21 -9.86
C HIS A 282 16.17 -3.95 -8.51
N THR A 283 15.57 -5.14 -8.47
CA THR A 283 15.42 -5.91 -7.22
C THR A 283 16.73 -6.54 -6.81
N LEU A 284 16.93 -6.66 -5.49
CA LEU A 284 18.14 -7.27 -4.95
C LEU A 284 18.36 -8.69 -5.52
N ASP A 285 17.30 -9.49 -5.65
CA ASP A 285 17.38 -10.84 -6.20
C ASP A 285 17.93 -10.87 -7.63
N VAL A 286 17.44 -9.98 -8.51
CA VAL A 286 17.89 -9.93 -9.90
C VAL A 286 19.32 -9.39 -9.97
N LEU A 287 19.65 -8.37 -9.18
CA LEU A 287 21.01 -7.83 -9.13
C LEU A 287 22.02 -8.87 -8.60
N VAL A 288 21.63 -9.72 -7.64
CA VAL A 288 22.45 -10.83 -7.17
C VAL A 288 22.62 -11.90 -8.25
N GLN A 289 21.61 -12.14 -9.10
CA GLN A 289 21.71 -13.06 -10.24
C GLN A 289 22.65 -12.54 -11.34
N GLU A 290 22.72 -11.23 -11.52
CA GLU A 290 23.61 -10.56 -12.48
C GLU A 290 25.04 -10.35 -11.93
N HIS A 291 25.26 -10.59 -10.64
CA HIS A 291 26.56 -10.39 -9.99
C HIS A 291 27.60 -11.42 -10.44
N GLU A 292 28.88 -11.02 -10.53
CA GLU A 292 29.98 -11.89 -10.98
C GLU A 292 30.16 -13.16 -10.12
N LEU A 293 29.83 -13.08 -8.83
CA LEU A 293 29.89 -14.22 -7.90
C LEU A 293 28.74 -15.22 -8.11
N HIS A 294 27.69 -14.88 -8.85
CA HIS A 294 26.49 -15.70 -8.97
C HIS A 294 26.77 -17.07 -9.58
N ALA A 295 27.60 -17.13 -10.63
CA ALA A 295 27.95 -18.39 -11.29
C ALA A 295 28.58 -19.39 -10.32
N VAL A 296 29.51 -18.90 -9.47
CA VAL A 296 30.18 -19.70 -8.44
C VAL A 296 29.18 -20.17 -7.38
N ILE A 297 28.29 -19.28 -6.94
CA ILE A 297 27.23 -19.61 -5.96
C ILE A 297 26.31 -20.70 -6.51
N ALA A 298 25.84 -20.55 -7.75
CA ALA A 298 24.95 -21.49 -8.41
C ALA A 298 25.59 -22.87 -8.58
N ASP A 299 26.87 -22.93 -8.94
CA ASP A 299 27.62 -24.18 -9.06
C ASP A 299 27.77 -24.88 -7.71
N MET A 300 28.13 -24.15 -6.65
CA MET A 300 28.22 -24.70 -5.28
C MET A 300 26.89 -25.26 -4.78
N LEU A 301 25.77 -24.57 -5.03
CA LEU A 301 24.43 -25.03 -4.63
C LEU A 301 24.02 -26.28 -5.41
N ARG A 302 24.29 -26.32 -6.72
CA ARG A 302 24.00 -27.48 -7.56
C ARG A 302 24.77 -28.72 -7.10
N GLU A 303 26.06 -28.56 -6.79
CA GLU A 303 26.90 -29.64 -6.24
C GLU A 303 26.40 -30.12 -4.88
N ALA A 304 26.00 -29.20 -4.00
CA ALA A 304 25.43 -29.55 -2.69
C ALA A 304 24.11 -30.35 -2.82
N GLU A 305 23.21 -29.95 -3.72
CA GLU A 305 21.98 -30.68 -4.00
C GLU A 305 22.24 -32.08 -4.60
N ASP A 306 23.23 -32.20 -5.48
CA ASP A 306 23.64 -33.49 -6.04
C ASP A 306 24.18 -34.43 -4.96
N LEU A 307 24.97 -33.91 -4.01
CA LEU A 307 25.47 -34.66 -2.86
C LEU A 307 24.33 -35.12 -1.94
N GLU A 308 23.36 -34.26 -1.65
CA GLU A 308 22.17 -34.61 -0.86
C GLU A 308 21.32 -35.68 -1.56
N ARG A 309 21.05 -35.51 -2.86
CA ARG A 309 20.33 -36.51 -3.68
C ARG A 309 21.06 -37.85 -3.76
N ARG A 310 22.39 -37.87 -3.72
CA ARG A 310 23.19 -39.12 -3.65
C ARG A 310 23.12 -39.75 -2.27
N ALA A 311 23.16 -38.95 -1.21
CA ALA A 311 23.05 -39.43 0.17
C ALA A 311 21.67 -40.04 0.48
N ASP A 312 20.61 -39.48 -0.10
CA ASP A 312 19.22 -39.93 0.12
C ASP A 312 18.80 -41.07 -0.81
N ARG A 313 19.54 -41.32 -1.90
CA ARG A 313 19.28 -42.43 -2.81
C ARG A 313 19.37 -43.78 -2.07
N TYR A 314 18.36 -44.62 -2.29
CA TYR A 314 18.37 -46.01 -1.83
C TYR A 314 19.29 -46.84 -2.74
N THR A 315 20.37 -47.38 -2.18
CA THR A 315 21.28 -48.30 -2.87
C THR A 315 21.10 -49.72 -2.35
N ARG A 316 21.00 -50.69 -3.26
CA ARG A 316 20.95 -52.13 -2.91
C ARG A 316 22.22 -52.61 -2.20
N ALA A 317 23.36 -51.96 -2.45
CA ALA A 317 24.62 -52.19 -1.74
C ALA A 317 24.69 -51.30 -0.48
N ARG A 318 25.13 -51.89 0.63
CA ARG A 318 25.33 -51.18 1.92
C ARG A 318 26.43 -50.13 1.71
N PRO A 319 26.14 -48.82 1.83
CA PRO A 319 27.15 -47.78 1.67
C PRO A 319 28.30 -47.99 2.66
N ALA A 320 29.49 -47.51 2.33
CA ALA A 320 30.61 -47.55 3.27
C ALA A 320 30.23 -46.81 4.57
N PRO A 321 30.65 -47.29 5.75
CA PRO A 321 30.32 -46.64 7.02
C PRO A 321 30.72 -45.17 6.99
N GLY A 322 29.77 -44.27 7.29
CA GLY A 322 30.01 -42.82 7.30
C GLY A 322 29.98 -42.11 5.95
N GLN A 323 29.89 -42.82 4.81
CA GLN A 323 29.88 -42.18 3.47
C GLN A 323 28.70 -41.21 3.29
N LYS A 324 27.49 -41.60 3.71
CA LYS A 324 26.31 -40.72 3.67
C LYS A 324 26.47 -39.51 4.60
N TYR A 325 27.15 -39.68 5.72
CA TYR A 325 27.41 -38.61 6.68
C TYR A 325 28.43 -37.61 6.11
N GLN A 326 29.51 -38.09 5.48
CA GLN A 326 30.49 -37.26 4.78
C GLN A 326 29.86 -36.46 3.64
N GLN A 327 29.05 -37.09 2.79
CA GLN A 327 28.34 -36.39 1.70
C GLN A 327 27.42 -35.28 2.23
N ARG A 328 26.72 -35.51 3.34
CA ARG A 328 25.89 -34.48 3.99
C ARG A 328 26.72 -33.38 4.63
N GLN A 329 27.90 -33.69 5.18
CA GLN A 329 28.81 -32.67 5.71
C GLN A 329 29.37 -31.78 4.60
N GLU A 330 29.83 -32.38 3.50
CA GLU A 330 30.35 -31.68 2.33
C GLU A 330 29.27 -30.77 1.70
N ALA A 331 28.05 -31.28 1.53
CA ALA A 331 26.92 -30.47 1.07
C ALA A 331 26.64 -29.27 1.99
N ARG A 332 26.73 -29.47 3.32
CA ARG A 332 26.57 -28.37 4.29
C ARG A 332 27.68 -27.34 4.21
N GLU A 333 28.92 -27.76 3.99
CA GLU A 333 30.07 -26.86 3.81
C GLU A 333 29.94 -26.04 2.52
N LEU A 334 29.57 -26.68 1.40
CA LEU A 334 29.28 -26.00 0.14
C LEU A 334 28.16 -24.97 0.30
N LYS A 335 27.04 -25.34 0.92
CA LYS A 335 25.94 -24.40 1.22
C LYS A 335 26.40 -23.25 2.11
N ARG A 336 27.31 -23.49 3.08
CA ARG A 336 27.86 -22.44 3.95
C ARG A 336 28.75 -21.48 3.16
N HIS A 337 29.61 -21.97 2.27
CA HIS A 337 30.45 -21.14 1.40
C HIS A 337 29.61 -20.35 0.40
N ALA A 338 28.62 -20.97 -0.24
CA ALA A 338 27.66 -20.31 -1.11
C ALA A 338 26.97 -19.13 -0.40
N ARG A 339 26.47 -19.34 0.82
CA ARG A 339 25.88 -18.27 1.67
C ARG A 339 26.86 -17.16 2.06
N MET A 340 28.16 -17.45 2.12
CA MET A 340 29.17 -16.42 2.38
C MET A 340 29.41 -15.55 1.15
N LEU A 341 29.53 -16.16 -0.03
CA LEU A 341 29.66 -15.45 -1.31
C LEU A 341 28.40 -14.66 -1.65
N GLU A 342 27.21 -15.22 -1.38
CA GLU A 342 25.93 -14.53 -1.54
C GLU A 342 25.86 -13.26 -0.68
N ARG A 343 26.25 -13.35 0.60
CA ARG A 343 26.37 -12.16 1.47
C ARG A 343 27.42 -11.17 1.00
N GLN A 344 28.47 -11.62 0.32
CA GLN A 344 29.44 -10.71 -0.29
C GLN A 344 28.82 -9.97 -1.48
N ALA A 345 28.19 -10.69 -2.41
CA ALA A 345 27.49 -10.10 -3.55
C ALA A 345 26.44 -9.05 -3.11
N ILE A 346 25.63 -9.39 -2.10
CA ILE A 346 24.63 -8.47 -1.53
C ILE A 346 25.30 -7.19 -1.01
N ARG A 347 26.41 -7.30 -0.28
CA ARG A 347 27.14 -6.14 0.24
C ARG A 347 27.70 -5.27 -0.88
N ASP A 348 28.29 -5.89 -1.90
CA ASP A 348 28.87 -5.16 -3.03
C ASP A 348 27.79 -4.36 -3.78
N ILE A 349 26.62 -4.97 -4.01
CA ILE A 349 25.46 -4.31 -4.62
C ILE A 349 24.97 -3.15 -3.75
N LEU A 350 24.71 -3.39 -2.47
CA LEU A 350 24.16 -2.36 -1.58
C LEU A 350 25.12 -1.19 -1.36
N ALA A 351 26.43 -1.44 -1.31
CA ALA A 351 27.44 -0.40 -1.15
C ALA A 351 27.52 0.58 -2.34
N THR A 352 27.16 0.12 -3.55
CA THR A 352 27.16 0.95 -4.77
C THR A 352 25.85 1.71 -5.00
N ALA A 353 24.79 1.36 -4.26
CA ALA A 353 23.49 2.02 -4.35
C ALA A 353 23.48 3.37 -3.63
N SER A 354 23.04 4.44 -4.32
CA SER A 354 22.78 5.74 -3.71
C SER A 354 21.43 5.77 -3.00
N VAL A 355 20.45 5.01 -3.52
CA VAL A 355 19.12 4.90 -2.94
C VAL A 355 18.69 3.45 -2.78
N ILE A 356 18.25 3.10 -1.58
CA ILE A 356 17.65 1.80 -1.28
C ILE A 356 16.15 2.00 -1.08
N CYS A 357 15.33 1.25 -1.83
CA CYS A 357 13.88 1.33 -1.82
C CYS A 357 13.26 0.09 -1.15
N ALA A 358 12.42 0.26 -0.13
CA ALA A 358 11.84 -0.87 0.62
C ALA A 358 10.46 -0.54 1.20
N THR A 359 9.65 -1.56 1.54
CA THR A 359 8.45 -1.30 2.35
C THR A 359 8.84 -0.99 3.80
N VAL A 360 8.05 -0.19 4.51
CA VAL A 360 8.34 0.12 5.94
C VAL A 360 8.37 -1.13 6.83
N SER A 361 7.69 -2.20 6.42
CA SER A 361 7.65 -3.51 7.11
C SER A 361 8.78 -4.47 6.73
N PHE A 362 9.69 -4.07 5.84
CA PHE A 362 10.76 -4.92 5.34
C PHE A 362 11.74 -5.35 6.45
N ASP A 363 12.43 -6.46 6.22
CA ASP A 363 13.46 -6.96 7.13
C ASP A 363 14.81 -6.29 6.89
N PHE A 364 15.07 -5.20 7.58
CA PHE A 364 16.33 -4.47 7.44
C PHE A 364 17.52 -5.14 8.16
N SER A 365 17.36 -6.34 8.73
CA SER A 365 18.48 -7.11 9.29
C SER A 365 19.55 -7.44 8.25
N ILE A 366 19.17 -7.56 6.96
CA ILE A 366 20.12 -7.70 5.84
C ILE A 366 21.12 -6.54 5.76
N LEU A 367 20.77 -5.37 6.30
CA LEU A 367 21.63 -4.19 6.34
C LEU A 367 22.48 -4.12 7.63
N GLU A 368 22.20 -4.96 8.62
CA GLU A 368 22.96 -4.97 9.89
C GLU A 368 24.37 -5.55 9.71
N ASP A 369 24.56 -6.44 8.75
CA ASP A 369 25.88 -6.95 8.36
C ASP A 369 26.79 -5.83 7.79
N GLU A 370 26.25 -4.87 7.03
CA GLU A 370 27.00 -3.66 6.60
C GLU A 370 27.41 -2.80 7.80
N LYS A 371 26.52 -2.67 8.79
CA LYS A 371 26.74 -1.85 9.98
C LYS A 371 27.84 -2.44 10.87
N ALA A 372 27.89 -3.76 11.00
CA ALA A 372 28.93 -4.46 11.76
C ALA A 372 30.33 -4.27 11.13
N ASP A 373 30.44 -4.29 9.81
CA ASP A 373 31.72 -4.10 9.11
C ASP A 373 32.19 -2.64 9.15
N ARG A 374 31.27 -1.65 9.08
CA ARG A 374 31.57 -0.23 9.36
C ARG A 374 32.10 -0.03 10.79
N LYS A 375 31.62 -0.82 11.75
CA LYS A 375 32.10 -0.79 13.14
C LYS A 375 33.56 -1.27 13.25
N GLY A 376 34.00 -2.18 12.38
CA GLY A 376 35.38 -2.64 12.28
C GLY A 376 36.36 -1.63 11.68
N ARG A 377 35.89 -0.63 10.92
CA ARG A 377 36.72 0.38 10.23
C ARG A 377 36.76 1.75 10.92
N GLY A 378 36.33 1.86 12.18
CA GLY A 378 36.57 3.03 13.04
C GLY A 378 35.61 4.21 12.91
N THR A 379 34.58 4.17 12.06
CA THR A 379 33.62 5.28 11.85
C THR A 379 32.23 5.00 12.47
N SER A 380 32.18 4.30 13.61
CA SER A 380 30.99 3.60 14.10
C SER A 380 29.90 4.45 14.79
N THR A 381 29.78 5.74 14.48
CA THR A 381 28.84 6.64 15.14
C THR A 381 27.75 7.20 14.24
N ASP A 382 27.96 7.18 12.93
CA ASP A 382 27.08 7.83 11.99
C ASP A 382 25.93 6.91 11.56
N PRO A 383 24.74 7.47 11.26
CA PRO A 383 23.63 6.70 10.74
C PRO A 383 24.02 6.01 9.43
N MET A 384 23.37 4.89 9.11
CA MET A 384 23.69 4.13 7.91
C MET A 384 23.27 4.88 6.64
N PHE A 385 22.13 5.56 6.73
CA PHE A 385 21.58 6.48 5.75
C PHE A 385 21.53 7.89 6.33
N ASP A 386 21.84 8.88 5.52
CA ASP A 386 21.73 10.28 5.93
C ASP A 386 20.27 10.72 5.95
N LEU A 387 19.47 10.21 5.00
CA LEU A 387 18.07 10.55 4.81
C LEU A 387 17.20 9.29 4.72
N LEU A 388 16.14 9.26 5.52
CA LEU A 388 14.98 8.39 5.34
C LEU A 388 13.83 9.20 4.75
N VAL A 389 13.29 8.74 3.64
CA VAL A 389 12.05 9.25 3.06
C VAL A 389 10.96 8.20 3.23
N ILE A 390 9.79 8.59 3.75
CA ILE A 390 8.60 7.73 3.76
C ILE A 390 7.51 8.42 2.94
N ASP A 391 7.27 7.93 1.71
CA ASP A 391 6.12 8.34 0.90
C ASP A 391 4.87 7.60 1.37
N GLU A 392 3.70 8.21 1.17
CA GLU A 392 2.41 7.73 1.68
C GLU A 392 2.40 7.44 3.20
N ALA A 393 3.15 8.23 3.98
CA ALA A 393 3.34 8.01 5.42
C ALA A 393 2.03 7.98 6.23
N CYS A 394 0.98 8.67 5.77
CA CYS A 394 -0.34 8.66 6.41
C CYS A 394 -1.04 7.29 6.35
N GLN A 395 -0.62 6.38 5.46
CA GLN A 395 -1.15 5.02 5.36
C GLN A 395 -0.40 4.03 6.26
N SER A 396 0.68 4.45 6.93
CA SER A 396 1.39 3.61 7.90
C SER A 396 0.86 3.85 9.30
N VAL A 397 0.64 2.76 10.04
CA VAL A 397 0.60 2.85 11.51
C VAL A 397 1.95 3.37 12.01
N GLU A 398 1.93 4.17 13.09
CA GLU A 398 3.14 4.78 13.64
C GLU A 398 4.27 3.76 13.93
N PRO A 399 4.01 2.57 14.53
CA PRO A 399 5.04 1.55 14.73
C PRO A 399 5.79 1.14 13.45
N GLY A 400 5.12 1.16 12.30
CA GLY A 400 5.74 0.86 11.01
C GLY A 400 6.83 1.86 10.63
N CYS A 401 6.65 3.14 10.96
CA CYS A 401 7.63 4.19 10.65
C CYS A 401 8.92 4.07 11.47
N TRP A 402 8.84 3.51 12.68
CA TRP A 402 10.00 3.29 13.56
C TRP A 402 10.97 2.23 13.02
N VAL A 403 10.48 1.28 12.22
CA VAL A 403 11.27 0.17 11.67
C VAL A 403 12.46 0.66 10.81
N PRO A 404 12.26 1.50 9.77
CA PRO A 404 13.38 2.06 9.00
C PRO A 404 14.09 3.21 9.73
N LEU A 405 13.43 3.90 10.67
CA LEU A 405 13.98 5.11 11.30
C LEU A 405 15.29 4.88 12.06
N LYS A 406 15.49 3.70 12.65
CA LYS A 406 16.74 3.36 13.38
C LYS A 406 18.00 3.36 12.50
N TYR A 407 17.86 3.40 11.19
CA TYR A 407 18.97 3.40 10.24
C TYR A 407 19.33 4.79 9.70
N ALA A 408 18.55 5.83 10.00
CA ALA A 408 18.64 7.12 9.33
C ALA A 408 19.01 8.30 10.24
N GLY A 409 19.64 9.31 9.65
CA GLY A 409 20.02 10.56 10.32
C GLY A 409 18.98 11.66 10.26
N ARG A 410 18.09 11.65 9.27
CA ARG A 410 17.06 12.67 9.03
C ARG A 410 15.84 12.02 8.43
N LEU A 411 14.65 12.56 8.70
CA LEU A 411 13.37 12.04 8.23
C LEU A 411 12.66 13.04 7.31
N VAL A 412 12.17 12.58 6.16
CA VAL A 412 11.17 13.29 5.35
C VAL A 412 9.94 12.42 5.23
N LEU A 413 8.81 12.91 5.73
CA LEU A 413 7.52 12.25 5.56
C LEU A 413 6.77 12.92 4.41
N ALA A 414 6.21 12.14 3.50
CA ALA A 414 5.32 12.65 2.47
C ALA A 414 4.00 11.88 2.52
N GLY A 415 2.89 12.59 2.37
CA GLY A 415 1.59 11.98 2.45
C GLY A 415 0.46 13.00 2.41
N ASP A 416 -0.74 12.52 2.70
CA ASP A 416 -1.93 13.36 2.83
C ASP A 416 -2.81 12.81 3.96
N HIS A 417 -2.87 13.56 5.07
CA HIS A 417 -3.64 13.17 6.25
C HIS A 417 -5.15 13.40 6.10
N CYS A 418 -5.57 14.06 5.01
CA CYS A 418 -6.97 14.21 4.60
C CYS A 418 -7.44 13.08 3.65
N GLN A 419 -6.58 12.12 3.33
CA GLN A 419 -6.91 10.87 2.61
C GLN A 419 -6.90 9.66 3.55
N LEU A 420 -6.87 8.43 3.02
CA LEU A 420 -7.03 7.21 3.82
C LEU A 420 -6.01 7.11 4.96
N PRO A 421 -6.46 6.93 6.21
CA PRO A 421 -5.59 6.54 7.32
C PRO A 421 -5.15 5.08 7.18
N PRO A 422 -4.29 4.57 8.07
CA PRO A 422 -3.97 3.15 8.12
C PRO A 422 -5.25 2.34 8.40
N THR A 423 -5.40 1.19 7.75
CA THR A 423 -6.53 0.29 8.03
C THR A 423 -6.33 -0.42 9.35
N ILE A 424 -7.21 -0.16 10.33
CA ILE A 424 -7.19 -0.78 11.66
C ILE A 424 -8.39 -1.72 11.81
N LEU A 425 -8.13 -2.96 12.21
CA LEU A 425 -9.16 -3.97 12.47
C LEU A 425 -9.81 -3.78 13.85
N SER A 426 -8.99 -3.49 14.86
CA SER A 426 -9.44 -3.30 16.23
C SER A 426 -10.12 -1.93 16.40
N VAL A 427 -11.45 -1.93 16.41
CA VAL A 427 -12.25 -0.72 16.66
C VAL A 427 -11.86 -0.03 17.99
N PRO A 428 -11.62 -0.76 19.11
CA PRO A 428 -11.10 -0.14 20.33
C PRO A 428 -9.75 0.54 20.13
N ALA A 429 -8.78 -0.12 19.49
CA ALA A 429 -7.46 0.48 19.24
C ALA A 429 -7.54 1.71 18.34
N ALA A 430 -8.36 1.64 17.28
CA ALA A 430 -8.61 2.77 16.38
C ALA A 430 -9.13 3.99 17.15
N ARG A 431 -10.11 3.79 18.05
CA ARG A 431 -10.69 4.84 18.91
C ARG A 431 -9.69 5.41 19.92
N GLU A 432 -8.79 4.57 20.45
CA GLU A 432 -7.76 5.04 21.39
C GLU A 432 -6.66 5.89 20.72
N GLY A 433 -6.53 5.83 19.39
CA GLY A 433 -5.58 6.65 18.62
C GLY A 433 -4.71 5.87 17.64
N TYR A 434 -4.86 4.54 17.52
CA TYR A 434 -4.01 3.74 16.65
C TYR A 434 -4.18 4.04 15.15
N ALA A 435 -5.32 4.61 14.76
CA ALA A 435 -5.58 5.08 13.39
C ALA A 435 -4.87 6.41 13.07
N VAL A 436 -4.33 7.12 14.07
CA VAL A 436 -3.59 8.37 13.86
C VAL A 436 -2.16 8.02 13.43
N SER A 437 -1.82 8.32 12.18
CA SER A 437 -0.47 8.10 11.65
C SER A 437 0.56 9.03 12.31
N LEU A 438 1.83 8.63 12.27
CA LEU A 438 2.95 9.47 12.73
C LEU A 438 2.92 10.84 12.05
N MET A 439 2.74 10.86 10.72
CA MET A 439 2.67 12.11 9.95
C MET A 439 1.51 13.00 10.41
N GLN A 440 0.30 12.43 10.57
CA GLN A 440 -0.87 13.20 11.01
C GLN A 440 -0.62 13.86 12.37
N ARG A 441 -0.13 13.08 13.35
CA ARG A 441 0.17 13.58 14.70
C ARG A 441 1.17 14.75 14.70
N LEU A 442 2.19 14.68 13.84
CA LEU A 442 3.21 15.71 13.74
C LEU A 442 2.72 16.96 12.99
N VAL A 443 1.89 16.78 11.96
CA VAL A 443 1.25 17.91 11.26
C VAL A 443 0.31 18.66 12.20
N GLU A 444 -0.53 17.95 12.95
CA GLU A 444 -1.46 18.55 13.93
C GLU A 444 -0.73 19.31 15.05
N HIS A 445 0.47 18.86 15.44
CA HIS A 445 1.24 19.49 16.51
C HIS A 445 2.13 20.65 16.03
N TYR A 446 2.99 20.40 15.04
CA TYR A 446 4.00 21.34 14.58
C TYR A 446 3.52 22.26 13.45
N GLY A 447 2.48 21.87 12.71
CA GLY A 447 1.94 22.64 11.58
C GLY A 447 3.01 23.03 10.57
N GLU A 448 2.99 24.31 10.18
CA GLU A 448 3.93 24.90 9.21
C GLU A 448 5.40 24.91 9.67
N GLN A 449 5.69 24.65 10.95
CA GLN A 449 7.06 24.56 11.44
C GLN A 449 7.82 23.41 10.77
N VAL A 450 7.13 22.31 10.44
CA VAL A 450 7.72 21.13 9.78
C VAL A 450 7.05 20.77 8.47
N THR A 451 5.95 21.45 8.09
CA THR A 451 5.11 21.03 6.97
C THR A 451 5.10 22.04 5.83
N ARG A 452 5.16 21.56 4.59
CA ARG A 452 4.88 22.34 3.37
C ARG A 452 3.77 21.69 2.56
N LEU A 453 2.75 22.48 2.23
CA LEU A 453 1.60 22.07 1.43
C LEU A 453 1.87 22.30 -0.06
N LEU A 454 1.65 21.29 -0.89
CA LEU A 454 1.62 21.44 -2.34
C LEU A 454 0.24 21.92 -2.78
N THR A 455 0.18 22.98 -3.57
CA THR A 455 -1.09 23.68 -3.86
C THR A 455 -1.56 23.55 -5.32
N VAL A 456 -0.67 23.25 -6.27
CA VAL A 456 -1.03 23.15 -7.69
C VAL A 456 -1.27 21.68 -8.08
N GLN A 457 -2.46 21.35 -8.55
CA GLN A 457 -2.83 20.00 -9.00
C GLN A 457 -2.92 19.86 -10.53
N TYR A 458 -2.55 18.68 -11.03
CA TYR A 458 -2.38 18.38 -12.46
C TYR A 458 -3.29 17.22 -12.93
N ARG A 459 -4.35 16.91 -12.18
CA ARG A 459 -5.23 15.75 -12.44
C ARG A 459 -6.63 16.17 -12.84
N MET A 460 -7.29 16.93 -11.99
CA MET A 460 -8.74 17.15 -11.97
C MET A 460 -9.10 18.41 -12.75
N HIS A 461 -10.26 18.38 -13.41
CA HIS A 461 -10.95 19.60 -13.80
C HIS A 461 -11.22 20.48 -12.57
N GLU A 462 -11.20 21.81 -12.71
CA GLU A 462 -11.38 22.76 -11.60
C GLU A 462 -12.65 22.48 -10.77
N GLN A 463 -13.78 22.23 -11.45
CA GLN A 463 -15.04 21.86 -10.80
C GLN A 463 -14.96 20.53 -10.02
N ILE A 464 -14.23 19.51 -10.49
CA ILE A 464 -14.05 18.25 -9.73
C ILE A 464 -13.22 18.52 -8.47
N MET A 465 -12.17 19.35 -8.59
CA MET A 465 -11.28 19.71 -7.49
C MET A 465 -11.98 20.55 -6.40
N GLN A 466 -12.91 21.41 -6.79
CA GLN A 466 -13.44 22.49 -5.96
C GLN A 466 -14.01 22.00 -4.62
N PHE A 467 -14.88 20.99 -4.63
CA PHE A 467 -15.49 20.45 -3.41
C PHE A 467 -14.43 19.95 -2.44
N SER A 468 -13.54 19.06 -2.90
CA SER A 468 -12.46 18.53 -2.06
C SER A 468 -11.54 19.63 -1.56
N SER A 469 -11.22 20.63 -2.38
CA SER A 469 -10.40 21.76 -1.95
C SER A 469 -11.04 22.56 -0.81
N GLN A 470 -12.34 22.83 -0.89
CA GLN A 470 -13.05 23.60 0.13
C GLN A 470 -13.20 22.83 1.43
N GLN A 471 -13.53 21.53 1.35
CA GLN A 471 -13.82 20.71 2.52
C GLN A 471 -12.58 20.22 3.28
N PHE A 472 -11.47 19.96 2.59
CA PHE A 472 -10.31 19.27 3.19
C PHE A 472 -9.02 20.07 3.18
N TYR A 473 -8.97 21.18 2.43
CA TYR A 473 -7.72 21.90 2.17
C TYR A 473 -7.91 23.43 2.18
N ASP A 474 -8.87 23.95 2.94
CA ASP A 474 -9.11 25.40 3.14
C ASP A 474 -9.16 26.22 1.83
N ALA A 475 -9.71 25.64 0.76
CA ALA A 475 -9.77 26.22 -0.58
C ALA A 475 -8.39 26.62 -1.17
N SER A 476 -7.30 25.98 -0.73
CA SER A 476 -5.93 26.31 -1.15
C SER A 476 -5.47 25.66 -2.46
N LEU A 477 -6.21 24.67 -2.98
CA LEU A 477 -5.82 23.96 -4.21
C LEU A 477 -6.12 24.77 -5.45
N GLN A 478 -5.22 24.70 -6.42
CA GLN A 478 -5.31 25.38 -7.70
C GLN A 478 -5.15 24.36 -8.83
N ALA A 479 -6.07 24.37 -9.78
CA ALA A 479 -5.96 23.56 -10.98
C ALA A 479 -4.92 24.17 -11.92
N HIS A 480 -3.93 23.38 -12.33
CA HIS A 480 -2.98 23.80 -13.36
C HIS A 480 -3.70 24.03 -14.70
N GLU A 481 -3.22 24.98 -15.49
CA GLU A 481 -3.85 25.37 -16.77
C GLU A 481 -4.09 24.18 -17.71
N SER A 482 -3.21 23.17 -17.69
CA SER A 482 -3.33 21.96 -18.51
C SER A 482 -4.55 21.07 -18.18
N VAL A 483 -5.15 21.23 -17.00
CA VAL A 483 -6.29 20.43 -16.54
C VAL A 483 -7.49 21.28 -16.12
N ARG A 484 -7.31 22.60 -15.96
CA ARG A 484 -8.33 23.49 -15.39
C ARG A 484 -9.70 23.35 -16.05
N HIS A 485 -9.71 23.32 -17.39
CA HIS A 485 -10.92 23.29 -18.22
C HIS A 485 -11.03 22.02 -19.08
N HIS A 486 -10.26 20.98 -18.78
CA HIS A 486 -10.20 19.80 -19.62
C HIS A 486 -11.47 18.93 -19.49
N THR A 487 -12.07 18.55 -20.61
CA THR A 487 -13.31 17.76 -20.65
C THR A 487 -13.12 16.48 -21.45
N LEU A 488 -14.10 15.58 -21.43
CA LEU A 488 -14.03 14.37 -22.26
C LEU A 488 -13.96 14.70 -23.76
N HIS A 489 -14.53 15.83 -24.21
CA HIS A 489 -14.50 16.25 -25.61
C HIS A 489 -13.10 16.60 -26.13
N ASP A 490 -12.12 16.89 -25.26
CA ASP A 490 -10.74 17.11 -25.69
C ASP A 490 -10.02 15.80 -26.05
N LEU A 491 -10.61 14.64 -25.71
CA LEU A 491 -10.05 13.34 -26.09
C LEU A 491 -10.41 13.08 -27.56
N PRO A 492 -9.42 12.89 -28.47
CA PRO A 492 -9.68 12.76 -29.91
C PRO A 492 -10.64 11.61 -30.29
N ARG A 493 -10.74 10.59 -29.42
CA ARG A 493 -11.60 9.42 -29.59
C ARG A 493 -13.03 9.62 -29.09
N PHE A 494 -13.30 10.67 -28.32
CA PHE A 494 -14.59 10.89 -27.69
C PHE A 494 -15.53 11.63 -28.64
N GLN A 495 -16.60 10.96 -29.06
CA GLN A 495 -17.61 11.47 -29.96
C GLN A 495 -18.97 11.16 -29.36
N SER A 496 -19.66 12.19 -28.90
CA SER A 496 -20.99 12.07 -28.32
C SER A 496 -21.81 13.31 -28.63
N ASP A 497 -23.06 13.09 -29.03
CA ASP A 497 -24.09 14.13 -29.11
C ASP A 497 -24.74 14.39 -27.74
N ALA A 498 -24.48 13.53 -26.74
CA ALA A 498 -24.96 13.70 -25.38
C ALA A 498 -24.17 14.79 -24.65
N ASP A 499 -24.86 15.52 -23.77
CA ASP A 499 -24.25 16.61 -23.01
C ASP A 499 -23.33 16.07 -21.91
N HIS A 500 -22.05 15.92 -22.25
CA HIS A 500 -20.97 15.65 -21.30
C HIS A 500 -20.16 16.91 -20.97
N SER A 501 -20.72 18.10 -21.20
CA SER A 501 -20.05 19.38 -20.92
C SER A 501 -19.84 19.60 -19.42
N HIS A 502 -20.70 19.01 -18.59
CA HIS A 502 -20.54 19.04 -17.14
C HIS A 502 -19.46 18.04 -16.70
N PRO A 503 -18.38 18.47 -16.01
CA PRO A 503 -17.35 17.57 -15.49
C PRO A 503 -17.83 16.71 -14.32
N VAL A 504 -18.92 17.11 -13.66
CA VAL A 504 -19.43 16.48 -12.45
C VAL A 504 -20.95 16.30 -12.55
N THR A 505 -21.47 15.16 -12.11
CA THR A 505 -22.92 14.90 -12.00
C THR A 505 -23.22 14.04 -10.78
N PHE A 506 -24.25 14.41 -10.03
CA PHE A 506 -24.91 13.54 -9.05
C PHE A 506 -26.25 13.07 -9.63
N ILE A 507 -26.48 11.77 -9.64
CA ILE A 507 -27.74 11.15 -10.06
C ILE A 507 -28.44 10.63 -8.81
N ASP A 508 -29.50 11.34 -8.42
CA ASP A 508 -30.30 11.02 -7.25
C ASP A 508 -31.28 9.89 -7.50
N THR A 509 -31.20 8.85 -6.68
CA THR A 509 -32.09 7.69 -6.67
C THR A 509 -33.20 7.77 -5.62
N ALA A 510 -33.26 8.85 -4.85
CA ALA A 510 -34.31 9.06 -3.85
C ALA A 510 -35.71 8.97 -4.46
N GLY A 511 -36.60 8.24 -3.81
CA GLY A 511 -37.97 8.01 -4.27
C GLY A 511 -38.13 6.96 -5.37
N ALA A 512 -37.04 6.36 -5.89
CA ALA A 512 -37.12 5.26 -6.87
C ALA A 512 -37.47 3.89 -6.26
N GLY A 513 -37.43 3.76 -4.94
CA GLY A 513 -37.66 2.49 -4.23
C GLY A 513 -36.51 1.49 -4.36
N TRP A 514 -35.31 1.96 -4.71
CA TRP A 514 -34.11 1.14 -4.91
C TRP A 514 -33.40 0.88 -3.58
N GLU A 515 -34.03 0.09 -2.72
CA GLU A 515 -33.51 -0.20 -1.38
C GLU A 515 -32.25 -1.09 -1.40
N GLU A 516 -31.35 -0.84 -0.46
CA GLU A 516 -30.16 -1.67 -0.28
C GLU A 516 -30.49 -3.10 0.19
N GLN A 517 -29.63 -4.05 -0.18
CA GLN A 517 -29.71 -5.45 0.23
C GLN A 517 -28.47 -5.82 1.06
N GLN A 518 -28.66 -6.65 2.09
CA GLN A 518 -27.55 -7.25 2.83
C GLN A 518 -27.17 -8.60 2.22
N GLU A 519 -25.87 -8.85 2.07
CA GLU A 519 -25.38 -10.13 1.57
C GLU A 519 -25.75 -11.28 2.53
N PRO A 520 -26.31 -12.41 2.05
CA PRO A 520 -26.78 -13.50 2.92
C PRO A 520 -25.70 -14.13 3.80
N GLU A 521 -24.46 -14.21 3.31
CA GLU A 521 -23.31 -14.83 3.97
C GLU A 521 -22.34 -13.80 4.58
N GLY A 522 -22.73 -12.51 4.66
CA GLY A 522 -21.85 -11.41 5.05
C GLY A 522 -22.53 -10.20 5.71
N LEU A 523 -21.70 -9.25 6.14
CA LEU A 523 -22.14 -7.94 6.66
C LEU A 523 -22.02 -6.83 5.61
N SER A 524 -21.65 -7.17 4.37
CA SER A 524 -21.53 -6.21 3.27
C SER A 524 -22.89 -5.95 2.63
N ARG A 525 -23.00 -4.82 1.92
CA ARG A 525 -24.24 -4.31 1.35
C ARG A 525 -24.08 -4.17 -0.17
N LEU A 526 -25.18 -4.33 -0.89
CA LEU A 526 -25.26 -4.09 -2.33
C LEU A 526 -26.59 -3.42 -2.68
N ASN A 527 -26.64 -2.78 -3.84
CA ASN A 527 -27.82 -2.19 -4.44
C ASN A 527 -27.80 -2.54 -5.93
N PRO A 528 -28.49 -3.62 -6.34
CA PRO A 528 -28.50 -4.08 -7.74
C PRO A 528 -29.01 -3.03 -8.74
N GLU A 529 -29.98 -2.22 -8.33
CA GLU A 529 -30.60 -1.19 -9.16
C GLU A 529 -29.63 -0.03 -9.42
N GLU A 530 -28.97 0.50 -8.37
CA GLU A 530 -27.85 1.43 -8.55
C GLU A 530 -26.74 0.81 -9.40
N GLY A 531 -26.42 -0.47 -9.17
CA GLY A 531 -25.40 -1.18 -9.93
C GLY A 531 -25.74 -1.28 -11.43
N THR A 532 -27.01 -1.47 -11.74
CA THR A 532 -27.50 -1.51 -13.13
C THR A 532 -27.36 -0.13 -13.79
N LEU A 533 -27.69 0.93 -13.07
CA LEU A 533 -27.52 2.32 -13.52
C LEU A 533 -26.04 2.67 -13.72
N VAL A 534 -25.15 2.23 -12.83
CA VAL A 534 -23.70 2.40 -12.99
C VAL A 534 -23.23 1.78 -14.30
N LEU A 535 -23.63 0.53 -14.58
CA LEU A 535 -23.23 -0.16 -15.81
C LEU A 535 -23.85 0.48 -17.06
N SER A 536 -25.05 1.07 -16.98
CA SER A 536 -25.61 1.82 -18.11
C SER A 536 -24.83 3.10 -18.40
N GLN A 537 -24.45 3.86 -17.36
CA GLN A 537 -23.59 5.05 -17.51
C GLN A 537 -22.21 4.69 -18.08
N VAL A 538 -21.64 3.57 -17.65
CA VAL A 538 -20.37 3.06 -18.23
C VAL A 538 -20.54 2.70 -19.72
N ARG A 539 -21.63 2.03 -20.10
CA ARG A 539 -21.92 1.72 -21.51
C ARG A 539 -22.05 2.98 -22.35
N GLU A 540 -22.73 4.00 -21.85
CA GLU A 540 -22.89 5.29 -22.52
C GLU A 540 -21.52 5.94 -22.78
N LEU A 541 -20.66 6.01 -21.75
CA LEU A 541 -19.30 6.54 -21.87
C LEU A 541 -18.44 5.76 -22.88
N ILE A 542 -18.55 4.44 -22.91
CA ILE A 542 -17.85 3.58 -23.87
C ILE A 542 -18.40 3.77 -25.28
N SER A 543 -19.72 3.82 -25.43
CA SER A 543 -20.37 4.07 -26.73
C SER A 543 -20.03 5.44 -27.31
N SER A 544 -19.73 6.39 -26.42
CA SER A 544 -19.22 7.73 -26.74
C SER A 544 -17.72 7.76 -27.06
N GLY A 545 -17.04 6.61 -27.06
CA GLY A 545 -15.65 6.48 -27.52
C GLY A 545 -14.57 6.40 -26.44
N LEU A 546 -14.93 6.30 -25.14
CA LEU A 546 -13.95 5.96 -24.11
C LEU A 546 -13.58 4.48 -24.16
N HIS A 547 -12.31 4.18 -23.94
CA HIS A 547 -11.88 2.80 -23.76
C HIS A 547 -12.22 2.36 -22.32
N PRO A 548 -12.60 1.08 -22.06
CA PRO A 548 -12.92 0.63 -20.70
C PRO A 548 -11.81 0.92 -19.67
N SER A 549 -10.54 0.89 -20.10
CA SER A 549 -9.40 1.22 -19.24
C SER A 549 -9.29 2.70 -18.87
N ASP A 550 -10.03 3.60 -19.52
CA ASP A 550 -10.09 5.02 -19.19
C ASP A 550 -11.12 5.30 -18.09
N ILE A 551 -11.91 4.30 -17.70
CA ILE A 551 -13.03 4.41 -16.77
C ILE A 551 -12.70 3.60 -15.50
N ALA A 552 -13.12 4.14 -14.35
CA ALA A 552 -13.17 3.40 -13.09
C ALA A 552 -14.57 3.39 -12.52
N VAL A 553 -14.96 2.25 -11.96
CA VAL A 553 -16.17 2.14 -11.13
C VAL A 553 -15.77 1.94 -9.67
N ILE A 554 -16.24 2.82 -8.80
CA ILE A 554 -15.91 2.81 -7.38
C ILE A 554 -17.17 2.57 -6.56
N ALA A 555 -17.13 1.59 -5.66
CA ALA A 555 -18.19 1.36 -4.67
C ALA A 555 -17.60 1.11 -3.28
N PRO A 556 -18.17 1.65 -2.19
CA PRO A 556 -17.62 1.48 -0.84
C PRO A 556 -17.70 0.04 -0.32
N TYR A 557 -18.63 -0.75 -0.83
CA TYR A 557 -18.96 -2.08 -0.31
C TYR A 557 -18.46 -3.21 -1.22
N ALA A 558 -17.76 -4.18 -0.64
CA ALA A 558 -17.22 -5.33 -1.38
C ALA A 558 -18.30 -6.20 -2.05
N ALA A 559 -19.51 -6.31 -1.47
CA ALA A 559 -20.61 -7.01 -2.12
C ALA A 559 -21.07 -6.30 -3.40
N GLN A 560 -21.19 -4.97 -3.39
CA GLN A 560 -21.48 -4.20 -4.61
C GLN A 560 -20.39 -4.36 -5.66
N VAL A 561 -19.11 -4.31 -5.27
CA VAL A 561 -17.99 -4.50 -6.21
C VAL A 561 -18.04 -5.88 -6.87
N ARG A 562 -18.34 -6.94 -6.11
CA ARG A 562 -18.52 -8.29 -6.67
C ARG A 562 -19.72 -8.33 -7.62
N TRP A 563 -20.87 -7.81 -7.19
CA TRP A 563 -22.06 -7.76 -8.02
C TRP A 563 -21.79 -7.04 -9.35
N LEU A 564 -21.13 -5.87 -9.30
CA LEU A 564 -20.76 -5.10 -10.49
C LEU A 564 -19.82 -5.88 -11.41
N ARG A 565 -18.82 -6.59 -10.86
CA ARG A 565 -17.91 -7.42 -11.67
C ARG A 565 -18.62 -8.60 -12.32
N ASP A 566 -19.54 -9.26 -11.61
CA ASP A 566 -20.28 -10.42 -12.12
C ASP A 566 -21.27 -10.03 -13.24
N HIS A 567 -21.71 -8.76 -13.28
CA HIS A 567 -22.66 -8.23 -14.26
C HIS A 567 -22.02 -7.30 -15.30
N CYS A 568 -20.70 -7.06 -15.20
CA CYS A 568 -19.96 -6.25 -16.17
C CYS A 568 -19.56 -7.10 -17.38
N GLU A 569 -19.76 -6.57 -18.58
CA GLU A 569 -19.35 -7.21 -19.83
C GLU A 569 -17.96 -6.76 -20.34
N PHE A 570 -17.31 -5.83 -19.64
CA PHE A 570 -16.03 -5.22 -20.03
C PHE A 570 -14.88 -5.71 -19.15
N ASP A 571 -14.08 -6.66 -19.65
CA ASP A 571 -12.95 -7.24 -18.91
C ASP A 571 -11.86 -6.21 -18.52
N ALA A 572 -11.69 -5.16 -19.33
CA ALA A 572 -10.67 -4.13 -19.12
C ALA A 572 -11.13 -2.97 -18.21
N LEU A 573 -12.39 -2.97 -17.75
CA LEU A 573 -12.92 -1.96 -16.84
C LEU A 573 -12.40 -2.22 -15.42
N GLU A 574 -11.85 -1.20 -14.78
CA GLU A 574 -11.45 -1.31 -13.38
C GLU A 574 -12.66 -1.06 -12.47
N ILE A 575 -13.05 -2.06 -11.69
CA ILE A 575 -14.10 -1.99 -10.66
C ILE A 575 -13.50 -2.40 -9.32
N ASP A 576 -13.53 -1.57 -8.30
CA ASP A 576 -12.93 -1.87 -6.99
C ASP A 576 -13.51 -0.97 -5.88
N THR A 577 -13.12 -1.22 -4.63
CA THR A 577 -13.47 -0.35 -3.51
C THR A 577 -12.62 0.92 -3.50
N VAL A 578 -13.04 1.92 -2.72
CA VAL A 578 -12.28 3.16 -2.51
C VAL A 578 -10.83 2.85 -2.11
N ASP A 579 -10.63 1.97 -1.13
CA ASP A 579 -9.31 1.54 -0.65
C ASP A 579 -8.50 0.80 -1.73
N GLY A 580 -9.17 0.07 -2.65
CA GLY A 580 -8.53 -0.62 -3.77
C GLY A 580 -8.04 0.32 -4.89
N PHE A 581 -8.65 1.50 -5.02
CA PHE A 581 -8.35 2.50 -6.03
C PHE A 581 -7.32 3.56 -5.62
N GLN A 582 -6.74 3.43 -4.43
CA GLN A 582 -5.77 4.40 -3.93
C GLN A 582 -4.56 4.56 -4.85
N GLY A 583 -4.13 5.81 -5.04
CA GLY A 583 -3.00 6.15 -5.91
C GLY A 583 -3.27 6.05 -7.42
N ARG A 584 -4.45 5.58 -7.82
CA ARG A 584 -4.86 5.52 -9.23
C ARG A 584 -5.64 6.78 -9.64
N GLU A 585 -5.81 6.95 -10.94
CA GLU A 585 -6.64 7.98 -11.57
C GLU A 585 -7.17 7.48 -12.92
N LYS A 586 -8.31 8.01 -13.36
CA LYS A 586 -8.97 7.66 -14.63
C LYS A 586 -9.59 8.89 -15.29
N GLU A 587 -9.78 8.85 -16.61
CA GLU A 587 -10.44 9.94 -17.34
C GLU A 587 -11.86 10.17 -16.82
N ALA A 588 -12.60 9.08 -16.62
CA ALA A 588 -13.93 9.09 -16.03
C ALA A 588 -14.03 8.16 -14.81
N VAL A 589 -14.77 8.58 -13.79
CA VAL A 589 -15.10 7.77 -12.61
C VAL A 589 -16.61 7.76 -12.43
N VAL A 590 -17.17 6.56 -12.24
CA VAL A 590 -18.56 6.34 -11.86
C VAL A 590 -18.60 5.74 -10.46
N MET A 591 -19.18 6.45 -9.51
CA MET A 591 -19.26 6.05 -8.10
C MET A 591 -20.69 5.66 -7.74
N CYS A 592 -20.83 4.56 -7.01
CA CYS A 592 -22.09 4.07 -6.45
C CYS A 592 -22.03 4.10 -4.93
N THR A 593 -22.95 4.80 -4.29
CA THR A 593 -22.96 4.95 -2.82
C THR A 593 -23.59 3.76 -2.10
N VAL A 594 -24.47 3.00 -2.77
CA VAL A 594 -25.15 1.79 -2.28
C VAL A 594 -26.22 2.03 -1.22
N ARG A 595 -26.00 2.99 -0.31
CA ARG A 595 -26.85 3.21 0.86
C ARG A 595 -28.16 3.87 0.49
N SER A 596 -29.24 3.10 0.60
CA SER A 596 -30.62 3.57 0.49
C SER A 596 -31.48 2.80 1.48
N ASN A 597 -31.95 3.46 2.54
CA ASN A 597 -32.72 2.84 3.62
C ASN A 597 -33.57 3.85 4.38
N SER A 598 -34.67 3.38 4.97
CA SER A 598 -35.62 4.23 5.71
C SER A 598 -35.08 4.76 7.05
N SER A 599 -33.96 4.22 7.56
CA SER A 599 -33.34 4.66 8.82
C SER A 599 -32.34 5.80 8.65
N GLY A 600 -32.01 6.20 7.41
CA GLY A 600 -31.02 7.24 7.15
C GLY A 600 -29.58 6.83 7.48
N GLU A 601 -29.30 5.53 7.60
CA GLU A 601 -27.98 5.04 7.98
C GLU A 601 -27.03 5.01 6.78
N VAL A 602 -25.98 5.83 6.82
CA VAL A 602 -24.95 5.90 5.77
C VAL A 602 -23.78 4.92 6.00
N GLY A 603 -23.66 4.37 7.21
CA GLY A 603 -22.66 3.36 7.54
C GLY A 603 -21.23 3.82 7.22
N PHE A 604 -20.58 3.10 6.30
CA PHE A 604 -19.18 3.29 5.93
C PHE A 604 -18.91 4.59 5.17
N LEU A 605 -19.95 5.20 4.59
CA LEU A 605 -19.86 6.48 3.88
C LEU A 605 -19.65 7.68 4.80
N SER A 606 -19.83 7.53 6.12
CA SER A 606 -19.56 8.59 7.10
C SER A 606 -18.06 8.95 7.20
N ASP A 607 -17.18 8.15 6.62
CA ASP A 607 -15.75 8.46 6.52
C ASP A 607 -15.49 9.46 5.38
N ALA A 608 -15.46 10.75 5.73
CA ALA A 608 -15.20 11.85 4.80
C ALA A 608 -13.87 11.69 4.02
N ARG A 609 -12.84 11.07 4.62
CA ARG A 609 -11.54 10.87 3.95
C ARG A 609 -11.65 9.84 2.82
N ARG A 610 -12.47 8.80 2.98
CA ARG A 610 -12.77 7.85 1.90
C ARG A 610 -13.53 8.53 0.76
N MET A 611 -14.50 9.37 1.10
CA MET A 611 -15.21 10.16 0.08
C MET A 611 -14.25 11.10 -0.67
N ASN A 612 -13.37 11.81 0.03
CA ASN A 612 -12.33 12.63 -0.60
C ASN A 612 -11.49 11.83 -1.59
N VAL A 613 -11.07 10.62 -1.22
CA VAL A 613 -10.30 9.74 -2.11
C VAL A 613 -11.12 9.36 -3.34
N ALA A 614 -12.37 8.93 -3.17
CA ALA A 614 -13.24 8.52 -4.27
C ALA A 614 -13.49 9.65 -5.27
N LEU A 615 -13.85 10.84 -4.78
CA LEU A 615 -14.16 12.02 -5.61
C LEU A 615 -12.92 12.51 -6.40
N THR A 616 -11.72 12.32 -5.84
CA THR A 616 -10.46 12.83 -6.42
C THR A 616 -9.73 11.82 -7.34
N ARG A 617 -10.41 10.74 -7.74
CA ARG A 617 -9.88 9.77 -8.73
C ARG A 617 -10.12 10.19 -10.18
N ALA A 618 -11.12 11.03 -10.42
CA ALA A 618 -11.51 11.47 -11.76
C ALA A 618 -10.56 12.55 -12.30
N ARG A 619 -10.27 12.49 -13.61
CA ARG A 619 -9.58 13.58 -14.32
C ARG A 619 -10.58 14.55 -14.93
N ARG A 620 -11.46 14.06 -15.81
CA ARG A 620 -12.33 14.87 -16.67
C ARG A 620 -13.81 14.73 -16.34
N ARG A 621 -14.24 13.54 -15.89
CA ARG A 621 -15.66 13.25 -15.60
C ARG A 621 -15.84 12.47 -14.31
N LEU A 622 -16.71 12.97 -13.43
CA LEU A 622 -17.14 12.30 -12.21
C LEU A 622 -18.66 12.17 -12.18
N ILE A 623 -19.16 10.94 -12.08
CA ILE A 623 -20.58 10.64 -11.91
C ILE A 623 -20.75 9.95 -10.56
N VAL A 624 -21.62 10.48 -9.70
CA VAL A 624 -21.94 9.89 -8.40
C VAL A 624 -23.42 9.50 -8.41
N ILE A 625 -23.72 8.25 -8.08
CA ILE A 625 -25.07 7.70 -8.01
C ILE A 625 -25.38 7.34 -6.56
N GLY A 626 -26.50 7.85 -6.04
CA GLY A 626 -26.90 7.57 -4.67
C GLY A 626 -28.25 8.15 -4.29
N ASP A 627 -28.73 7.74 -3.12
CA ASP A 627 -30.02 8.17 -2.57
C ASP A 627 -29.85 9.39 -1.66
N SER A 628 -30.25 10.57 -2.15
CA SER A 628 -30.14 11.83 -1.40
C SER A 628 -30.87 11.81 -0.06
N ALA A 629 -32.00 11.10 0.05
CA ALA A 629 -32.80 11.03 1.27
C ALA A 629 -32.08 10.24 2.38
N THR A 630 -31.29 9.24 2.01
CA THR A 630 -30.44 8.50 2.95
C THR A 630 -29.17 9.28 3.26
N LEU A 631 -28.46 9.76 2.22
CA LEU A 631 -27.16 10.43 2.34
C LEU A 631 -27.25 11.76 3.11
N GLY A 632 -28.33 12.51 2.97
CA GLY A 632 -28.53 13.81 3.63
C GLY A 632 -28.64 13.76 5.16
N ASN A 633 -28.66 12.57 5.77
CA ASN A 633 -28.65 12.42 7.23
C ASN A 633 -27.25 12.53 7.84
N ASP A 634 -26.20 12.55 7.02
CA ASP A 634 -24.82 12.81 7.43
C ASP A 634 -24.41 14.23 7.03
N GLU A 635 -23.80 14.98 7.94
CA GLU A 635 -23.48 16.41 7.75
C GLU A 635 -22.52 16.63 6.56
N PHE A 636 -21.50 15.79 6.44
CA PHE A 636 -20.53 15.88 5.34
C PHE A 636 -21.20 15.56 4.01
N LEU A 637 -21.97 14.47 3.92
CA LEU A 637 -22.66 14.09 2.69
C LEU A 637 -23.76 15.09 2.32
N ALA A 638 -24.46 15.71 3.28
CA ALA A 638 -25.42 16.77 3.02
C ALA A 638 -24.75 18.00 2.38
N SER A 639 -23.59 18.42 2.88
CA SER A 639 -22.79 19.50 2.26
C SER A 639 -22.34 19.16 0.83
N MET A 640 -22.05 17.89 0.57
CA MET A 640 -21.72 17.39 -0.77
C MET A 640 -22.92 17.53 -1.70
N LEU A 641 -24.11 17.09 -1.28
CA LEU A 641 -25.34 17.21 -2.06
C LEU A 641 -25.66 18.67 -2.38
N GLN A 642 -25.58 19.56 -1.39
CA GLN A 642 -25.76 21.00 -1.57
C GLN A 642 -24.78 21.56 -2.62
N TRP A 643 -23.52 21.16 -2.56
CA TRP A 643 -22.53 21.59 -3.55
C TRP A 643 -22.87 21.11 -4.98
N PHE A 644 -23.39 19.89 -5.14
CA PHE A 644 -23.86 19.40 -6.45
C PHE A 644 -25.05 20.22 -6.99
N GLU A 645 -25.99 20.61 -6.13
CA GLU A 645 -27.10 21.49 -6.48
C GLU A 645 -26.63 22.88 -6.91
N GLU A 646 -25.81 23.53 -6.08
CA GLU A 646 -25.26 24.88 -6.35
C GLU A 646 -24.39 24.92 -7.62
N SER A 647 -23.75 23.80 -7.96
CA SER A 647 -22.93 23.65 -9.16
C SER A 647 -23.74 23.30 -10.43
N GLY A 648 -25.07 23.18 -10.33
CA GLY A 648 -25.94 22.77 -11.44
C GLY A 648 -25.73 21.31 -11.90
N ALA A 649 -25.06 20.50 -11.07
CA ALA A 649 -24.63 19.13 -11.35
C ALA A 649 -25.59 18.06 -10.81
N TYR A 650 -26.67 18.47 -10.12
CA TYR A 650 -27.70 17.57 -9.61
C TYR A 650 -28.69 17.15 -10.71
N ARG A 651 -28.98 15.86 -10.80
CA ARG A 651 -29.99 15.25 -11.68
C ARG A 651 -30.75 14.19 -10.89
N THR A 652 -31.99 13.93 -11.26
CA THR A 652 -32.73 12.78 -10.71
C THR A 652 -32.69 11.61 -11.69
N VAL A 653 -32.76 10.38 -11.18
CA VAL A 653 -32.84 9.17 -12.02
C VAL A 653 -34.02 9.20 -13.00
N TRP A 654 -35.08 9.95 -12.68
CA TRP A 654 -36.22 10.16 -13.56
C TRP A 654 -35.90 10.99 -14.79
N ASP A 655 -34.84 11.82 -14.76
CA ASP A 655 -34.37 12.59 -15.92
C ASP A 655 -33.70 11.69 -16.97
N LEU A 656 -33.31 10.48 -16.58
CA LEU A 656 -32.60 9.50 -17.43
C LEU A 656 -33.55 8.44 -18.02
N GLN A 657 -34.81 8.40 -17.60
CA GLN A 657 -35.83 7.53 -18.17
C GLN A 657 -36.57 8.28 -19.30
N PRO A 658 -36.64 7.73 -20.51
CA PRO A 658 -37.32 8.36 -21.65
C PRO A 658 -38.84 8.44 -21.51
#